data_AF-A0A1Z9IT92-F1
#
_entry.id   AF-A0A1Z9IT92-F1
#
_cell.length_a   1.000
_cell.length_b   1.000
_cell.length_c   1.000
_cell.angle_alpha   90.00
_cell.angle_beta   90.00
_cell.angle_gamma   90.00
#
_symmetry.space_group_name_H-M   'P 1'
#
loop_
_entity.id
_entity.type
_entity.pdbx_description
1 polymer ?
#
loop_
_entity_poly.entity_id
_entity_poly.type
_entity_poly.pdbx_seq_one_letter_code
_entity_poly.pdbx_strand_id
1 'polypeptide(L)'
;MAQIDLGKLKFNWRGEYANSTAYEVDDVVYYNGTTYVVTTAIPSSNNIVPAQSNSFNQMASGLYYKGTYSVGQGFKSGDLVQLNNATYIYKGTVLNYVIPSGSTPATDSNFATLVNAPSAAVLTASGGMIFRDNDDTTNVQLPIGEVGSQLSVIEKPLEDIPNEGNYEYNPILYSGTRYAWLTGDERETYESVNYAVTVAAVSGQNQFHLSGGSLSGTVERPNIAIKIGSQYIFDVSDASNTGHVFAFKYWTGVSYVFTNATGFSETDFGIVRSGTAGQAGATITFTPTPPALYILRYGCSVHSGMSEGTVGTSFNSSGSNPVIPSLYRKNGMSTAVNITKGKSYTFTFPANGLTYSIKDPAASGYSGVGSGGRITDGSVVPQFVTNGGSIVYTPPVGSTLATVVIRDEANQADTITLSLKDLKTVPSWSGTTTYKKHIVQQPTDTPKDLVKGFCHWPNATINNYTENLWPLPAYLKKSGRGFLYGCCTAGYRRAGAIGHRAYFEVGNHYHQSGYDYTYGSGYGVYGQNSYNGTHSYPATGCNRTPKFWEEALAGHSDYAHLLTDLNGNTLDLYDQNGKLKYNWPRLMQMHKSGRHGFQLFENGMVMAGGYAGYGLWGNGTTWDMNAATMGVVFYDDSGARLSGANHPKIKQIEFSNAQNFSGDNDSYYSTRMIDTNGKLYTWGYNGYGQLGDNTTS
;
A
#
# COMPACT_ATOMS: atom_id res chain seq x y z
N MET A 1 70.07 -4.68 20.45
CA MET A 1 68.60 -4.56 20.31
C MET A 1 68.24 -5.33 19.06
N ALA A 2 67.58 -6.48 19.18
CA ALA A 2 67.18 -7.25 17.99
C ALA A 2 66.07 -6.47 17.28
N GLN A 3 66.36 -5.99 16.08
CA GLN A 3 65.34 -5.45 15.19
C GLN A 3 64.51 -6.62 14.72
N ILE A 4 63.30 -6.77 15.28
CA ILE A 4 62.29 -7.67 14.72
C ILE A 4 61.76 -6.96 13.48
N ASP A 5 62.30 -7.32 12.32
CA ASP A 5 61.64 -7.04 11.05
C ASP A 5 60.42 -7.96 10.96
N LEU A 6 59.22 -7.39 11.11
CA LEU A 6 57.96 -8.13 11.01
C LEU A 6 57.66 -8.55 9.56
N GLY A 7 58.53 -8.24 8.60
CA GLY A 7 58.22 -8.29 7.18
C GLY A 7 57.14 -7.28 6.81
N LYS A 8 56.83 -7.16 5.51
CA LYS A 8 55.66 -6.43 5.04
C LYS A 8 54.43 -6.97 5.80
N LEU A 9 53.69 -6.12 6.51
CA LEU A 9 52.36 -6.47 7.02
C LEU A 9 51.58 -7.09 5.86
N LYS A 10 51.14 -8.34 6.06
CA LYS A 10 50.92 -9.39 5.06
C LYS A 10 50.21 -9.02 3.75
N PHE A 11 49.48 -7.91 3.64
CA PHE A 11 48.73 -7.56 2.44
C PHE A 11 49.02 -6.12 1.98
N ASN A 12 49.29 -5.96 0.69
CA ASN A 12 49.57 -4.65 0.10
C ASN A 12 48.41 -4.22 -0.81
N TRP A 13 47.67 -3.17 -0.44
CA TRP A 13 46.53 -2.71 -1.23
C TRP A 13 46.99 -1.92 -2.47
N ARG A 14 46.68 -2.44 -3.66
CA ARG A 14 47.09 -1.90 -4.96
C ARG A 14 46.00 -1.09 -5.66
N GLY A 15 44.80 -1.00 -5.10
CA GLY A 15 43.67 -0.32 -5.73
C GLY A 15 43.02 -1.15 -6.83
N GLU A 16 42.46 -0.47 -7.84
CA GLU A 16 41.76 -1.14 -8.95
C GLU A 16 42.73 -1.96 -9.82
N TYR A 17 42.32 -3.18 -10.18
CA TYR A 17 43.09 -4.06 -11.04
C TYR A 17 43.24 -3.49 -12.46
N ALA A 18 44.44 -3.56 -13.02
CA ALA A 18 44.77 -3.09 -14.36
C ALA A 18 45.62 -4.10 -15.13
N ASN A 19 45.32 -4.28 -16.42
CA ASN A 19 45.95 -5.29 -17.30
C ASN A 19 47.44 -5.03 -17.59
N SER A 20 47.92 -3.79 -17.40
CA SER A 20 49.31 -3.38 -17.66
C SER A 20 50.17 -3.28 -16.39
N THR A 21 49.69 -3.79 -15.27
CA THR A 21 50.34 -3.68 -13.96
C THR A 21 50.79 -5.06 -13.48
N ALA A 22 52.02 -5.13 -12.97
CA ALA A 22 52.54 -6.31 -12.28
C ALA A 22 52.06 -6.32 -10.83
N TYR A 23 51.75 -7.52 -10.33
CA TYR A 23 51.28 -7.74 -8.97
C TYR A 23 52.09 -8.86 -8.29
N GLU A 24 52.53 -8.62 -7.06
CA GLU A 24 53.26 -9.61 -6.25
C GLU A 24 52.29 -10.50 -5.47
N VAL A 25 52.77 -11.66 -5.00
CA VAL A 25 51.99 -12.48 -4.05
C VAL A 25 51.65 -11.64 -2.83
N ASP A 26 50.41 -11.80 -2.34
CA ASP A 26 49.79 -11.03 -1.26
C ASP A 26 49.45 -9.55 -1.57
N ASP A 27 49.62 -9.08 -2.81
CA ASP A 27 48.97 -7.84 -3.24
C ASP A 27 47.44 -8.01 -3.23
N VAL A 28 46.72 -6.95 -2.86
CA VAL A 28 45.26 -6.91 -2.86
C VAL A 28 44.77 -5.93 -3.90
N VAL A 29 43.91 -6.40 -4.79
CA VAL A 29 43.30 -5.59 -5.86
C VAL A 29 41.79 -5.54 -5.73
N TYR A 30 41.20 -4.44 -6.15
CA TYR A 30 39.77 -4.29 -6.34
C TYR A 30 39.42 -4.56 -7.81
N TYR A 31 38.43 -5.41 -8.07
CA TYR A 31 37.95 -5.67 -9.43
C TYR A 31 36.47 -6.01 -9.43
N ASN A 32 35.67 -5.20 -10.14
CA ASN A 32 34.23 -5.42 -10.33
C ASN A 32 33.52 -5.78 -9.02
N GLY A 33 33.53 -4.87 -8.05
CA GLY A 33 32.82 -5.02 -6.77
C GLY A 33 33.55 -5.83 -5.70
N THR A 34 34.52 -6.66 -6.07
CA THR A 34 35.13 -7.66 -5.17
C THR A 34 36.61 -7.37 -4.96
N THR A 35 37.11 -7.66 -3.76
CA THR A 35 38.55 -7.60 -3.48
C THR A 35 39.18 -8.98 -3.58
N TYR A 36 40.36 -9.02 -4.19
CA TYR A 36 41.11 -10.24 -4.44
C TYR A 36 42.52 -10.09 -3.89
N VAL A 37 43.04 -11.15 -3.28
CA VAL A 37 44.45 -11.29 -2.95
C VAL A 37 45.15 -12.11 -4.01
N VAL A 38 46.30 -11.65 -4.47
CA VAL A 38 47.13 -12.34 -5.46
C VAL A 38 47.81 -13.53 -4.78
N THR A 39 47.61 -14.72 -5.31
CA THR A 39 48.20 -15.98 -4.81
C THR A 39 49.37 -16.45 -5.66
N THR A 40 49.49 -15.95 -6.88
CA THR A 40 50.60 -16.22 -7.80
C THR A 40 50.98 -14.92 -8.48
N ALA A 41 52.26 -14.55 -8.42
CA ALA A 41 52.76 -13.29 -8.98
C ALA A 41 52.36 -13.13 -10.46
N ILE A 42 51.95 -11.91 -10.83
CA ILE A 42 51.40 -11.57 -12.13
C ILE A 42 52.35 -10.58 -12.83
N PRO A 43 52.80 -10.87 -14.06
CA PRO A 43 53.68 -10.00 -14.81
C PRO A 43 52.94 -8.75 -15.32
N SER A 44 53.69 -7.71 -15.72
CA SER A 44 53.12 -6.45 -16.25
C SER A 44 52.40 -6.60 -17.61
N SER A 45 52.58 -7.72 -18.30
CA SER A 45 51.83 -8.11 -19.50
C SER A 45 50.71 -9.10 -19.12
N ASN A 46 49.60 -8.56 -18.60
CA ASN A 46 48.65 -9.34 -17.82
C ASN A 46 47.23 -9.27 -18.44
N ASN A 47 46.76 -10.39 -18.98
CA ASN A 47 45.35 -10.59 -19.40
C ASN A 47 44.58 -11.44 -18.37
N ILE A 48 45.09 -11.52 -17.12
CA ILE A 48 44.61 -12.42 -16.09
C ILE A 48 43.51 -11.73 -15.29
N VAL A 49 42.26 -11.92 -15.70
CA VAL A 49 41.10 -11.35 -15.01
C VAL A 49 40.98 -11.93 -13.59
N PRO A 50 40.96 -11.10 -12.51
CA PRO A 50 40.96 -11.59 -11.12
C PRO A 50 39.86 -12.57 -10.77
N ALA A 51 38.69 -12.42 -11.41
CA ALA A 51 37.54 -13.28 -11.21
C ALA A 51 37.57 -14.61 -11.99
N GLN A 52 38.54 -14.81 -12.90
CA GLN A 52 38.60 -15.93 -13.84
C GLN A 52 39.91 -16.73 -13.77
N SER A 53 40.73 -16.49 -12.74
CA SER A 53 42.04 -17.11 -12.60
C SER A 53 42.29 -17.62 -11.19
N ASN A 54 43.03 -18.72 -11.09
CA ASN A 54 43.52 -19.27 -9.82
C ASN A 54 44.70 -18.46 -9.25
N SER A 55 45.23 -17.48 -9.99
CA SER A 55 46.25 -16.54 -9.51
C SER A 55 45.73 -15.54 -8.47
N PHE A 56 44.42 -15.58 -8.19
CA PHE A 56 43.76 -14.75 -7.21
C PHE A 56 42.86 -15.59 -6.30
N ASN A 57 42.89 -15.29 -5.00
CA ASN A 57 41.87 -15.72 -4.05
C ASN A 57 40.96 -14.55 -3.71
N GLN A 58 39.67 -14.80 -3.59
CA GLN A 58 38.72 -13.80 -3.14
C GLN A 58 38.96 -13.45 -1.67
N MET A 59 39.16 -12.17 -1.37
CA MET A 59 39.42 -11.68 -0.01
C MET A 59 38.12 -11.18 0.65
N ALA A 60 37.32 -10.39 -0.07
CA ALA A 60 35.99 -10.00 0.37
C ALA A 60 35.03 -9.96 -0.81
N SER A 61 33.87 -10.62 -0.67
CA SER A 61 32.80 -10.59 -1.66
C SER A 61 32.08 -9.25 -1.66
N GLY A 62 31.95 -8.64 -2.84
CA GLY A 62 31.01 -7.57 -3.08
C GLY A 62 29.99 -7.94 -4.14
N LEU A 63 29.16 -6.96 -4.47
CA LEU A 63 28.06 -7.10 -5.41
C LEU A 63 28.48 -6.47 -6.73
N TYR A 64 28.17 -7.13 -7.84
CA TYR A 64 28.49 -6.61 -9.16
C TYR A 64 27.35 -6.84 -10.14
N TYR A 65 26.83 -5.76 -10.71
CA TYR A 65 25.72 -5.83 -11.66
C TYR A 65 26.23 -6.06 -13.08
N LYS A 66 25.94 -7.25 -13.63
CA LYS A 66 26.36 -7.66 -14.97
C LYS A 66 25.41 -7.22 -16.09
N GLY A 67 24.32 -6.52 -15.74
CA GLY A 67 23.27 -6.14 -16.69
C GLY A 67 22.31 -7.28 -17.04
N THR A 68 21.78 -7.26 -18.26
CA THR A 68 20.82 -8.25 -18.76
C THR A 68 21.49 -9.61 -19.03
N TYR A 69 20.80 -10.69 -18.68
CA TYR A 69 21.26 -12.06 -18.90
C TYR A 69 21.45 -12.35 -20.39
N SER A 70 22.59 -12.94 -20.72
CA SER A 70 22.87 -13.52 -22.04
C SER A 70 23.39 -14.95 -21.91
N VAL A 71 23.05 -15.81 -22.87
CA VAL A 71 23.57 -17.18 -22.91
C VAL A 71 25.10 -17.16 -23.02
N GLY A 72 25.77 -18.02 -22.24
CA GLY A 72 27.24 -18.08 -22.19
C GLY A 72 27.88 -17.08 -21.22
N GLN A 73 27.08 -16.25 -20.53
CA GLN A 73 27.58 -15.36 -19.49
C GLN A 73 28.05 -16.17 -18.27
N GLY A 74 29.28 -15.95 -17.84
CA GLY A 74 29.84 -16.57 -16.62
C GLY A 74 29.57 -15.73 -15.37
N PHE A 75 29.38 -16.38 -14.23
CA PHE A 75 29.02 -15.77 -12.95
C PHE A 75 29.98 -16.14 -11.82
N LYS A 76 30.13 -15.26 -10.84
CA LYS A 76 30.81 -15.50 -9.56
C LYS A 76 29.91 -15.11 -8.38
N SER A 77 30.18 -15.64 -7.20
CA SER A 77 29.34 -15.40 -6.01
C SER A 77 29.18 -13.88 -5.76
N GLY A 78 27.92 -13.42 -5.65
CA GLY A 78 27.58 -12.00 -5.51
C GLY A 78 27.29 -11.26 -6.81
N ASP A 79 27.51 -11.87 -7.98
CA ASP A 79 27.11 -11.27 -9.27
C ASP A 79 25.58 -11.16 -9.36
N LEU A 80 25.14 -10.02 -9.86
CA LEU A 80 23.75 -9.68 -10.10
C LEU A 80 23.46 -9.67 -11.60
N VAL A 81 22.32 -10.23 -12.00
CA VAL A 81 21.90 -10.29 -13.41
C VAL A 81 20.41 -10.10 -13.56
N GLN A 82 19.99 -9.45 -14.64
CA GLN A 82 18.58 -9.17 -14.91
C GLN A 82 18.02 -10.11 -15.97
N LEU A 83 16.85 -10.70 -15.72
CA LEU A 83 16.07 -11.46 -16.69
C LEU A 83 14.59 -11.13 -16.51
N ASN A 84 13.89 -10.77 -17.59
CA ASN A 84 12.45 -10.48 -17.57
C ASN A 84 12.02 -9.49 -16.46
N ASN A 85 12.80 -8.42 -16.26
CA ASN A 85 12.60 -7.40 -15.21
C ASN A 85 12.75 -7.91 -13.76
N ALA A 86 13.11 -9.18 -13.55
CA ALA A 86 13.62 -9.66 -12.27
C ALA A 86 15.14 -9.51 -12.22
N THR A 87 15.67 -9.23 -11.03
CA THR A 87 17.12 -9.27 -10.75
C THR A 87 17.42 -10.51 -9.93
N TYR A 88 18.46 -11.24 -10.29
CA TYR A 88 18.92 -12.45 -9.64
C TYR A 88 20.32 -12.27 -9.10
N ILE A 89 20.64 -12.90 -7.97
CA ILE A 89 21.99 -12.99 -7.40
C ILE A 89 22.50 -14.42 -7.53
N TYR A 90 23.72 -14.58 -8.04
CA TYR A 90 24.41 -15.87 -8.02
C TYR A 90 24.99 -16.14 -6.63
N LYS A 91 24.59 -17.27 -6.04
CA LYS A 91 25.01 -17.72 -4.70
C LYS A 91 25.97 -18.92 -4.76
N GLY A 92 26.22 -19.47 -5.94
CA GLY A 92 27.10 -20.62 -6.08
C GLY A 92 28.54 -20.28 -5.74
N THR A 93 29.34 -21.32 -5.52
CA THR A 93 30.76 -21.22 -5.15
C THR A 93 31.70 -21.43 -6.33
N VAL A 94 31.16 -21.82 -7.49
CA VAL A 94 31.95 -22.07 -8.71
C VAL A 94 32.31 -20.73 -9.35
N LEU A 95 33.61 -20.53 -9.58
CA LEU A 95 34.11 -19.38 -10.32
C LEU A 95 33.79 -19.53 -11.81
N ASN A 96 33.33 -18.44 -12.43
CA ASN A 96 32.95 -18.38 -13.84
C ASN A 96 31.87 -19.42 -14.23
N TYR A 97 30.90 -19.63 -13.33
CA TYR A 97 29.79 -20.52 -13.58
C TYR A 97 28.98 -20.05 -14.78
N VAL A 98 28.89 -20.87 -15.81
CA VAL A 98 28.00 -20.61 -16.96
C VAL A 98 26.74 -21.44 -16.76
N ILE A 99 25.58 -20.79 -16.86
CA ILE A 99 24.29 -21.47 -16.73
C ILE A 99 24.17 -22.52 -17.85
N PRO A 100 23.80 -23.77 -17.53
CA PRO A 100 23.64 -24.83 -18.52
C PRO A 100 22.65 -24.46 -19.62
N SER A 101 22.88 -24.96 -20.84
CA SER A 101 21.97 -24.79 -21.96
C SER A 101 20.56 -25.28 -21.60
N GLY A 102 19.54 -24.43 -21.80
CA GLY A 102 18.15 -24.70 -21.43
C GLY A 102 17.72 -24.19 -20.05
N SER A 103 18.67 -23.70 -19.24
CA SER A 103 18.39 -23.03 -17.96
C SER A 103 18.56 -21.52 -18.06
N THR A 104 17.97 -20.80 -17.11
CA THR A 104 18.09 -19.35 -16.93
C THR A 104 18.34 -19.04 -15.46
N PRO A 105 18.72 -17.80 -15.09
CA PRO A 105 18.78 -17.39 -13.68
C PRO A 105 17.49 -17.66 -12.89
N ALA A 106 16.34 -17.74 -13.54
CA ALA A 106 15.06 -18.04 -12.90
C ALA A 106 14.88 -19.52 -12.53
N THR A 107 15.53 -20.44 -13.24
CA THR A 107 15.35 -21.89 -13.10
C THR A 107 16.56 -22.59 -12.50
N ASP A 108 17.70 -21.90 -12.41
CA ASP A 108 18.95 -22.44 -11.90
C ASP A 108 19.05 -22.29 -10.37
N SER A 109 19.30 -23.41 -9.68
CA SER A 109 19.33 -23.47 -8.21
C SER A 109 20.46 -22.66 -7.57
N ASN A 110 21.51 -22.34 -8.35
CA ASN A 110 22.61 -21.49 -7.88
C ASN A 110 22.24 -20.01 -7.83
N PHE A 111 21.09 -19.63 -8.39
CA PHE A 111 20.57 -18.27 -8.34
C PHE A 111 19.48 -18.12 -7.28
N ALA A 112 19.36 -16.91 -6.76
CA ALA A 112 18.22 -16.47 -5.96
C ALA A 112 17.64 -15.24 -6.61
N THR A 113 16.33 -15.15 -6.64
CA THR A 113 15.68 -13.90 -7.00
C THR A 113 16.00 -12.86 -5.93
N LEU A 114 16.60 -11.77 -6.37
CA LEU A 114 16.86 -10.59 -5.57
C LEU A 114 15.64 -9.69 -5.64
N VAL A 115 15.31 -9.24 -6.85
CA VAL A 115 14.14 -8.43 -7.17
C VAL A 115 13.20 -9.27 -8.04
N ASN A 116 11.98 -9.53 -7.58
CA ASN A 116 10.98 -10.23 -8.41
C ASN A 116 10.56 -9.35 -9.60
N ALA A 117 10.27 -9.99 -10.73
CA ALA A 117 9.66 -9.32 -11.87
C ALA A 117 8.24 -8.85 -11.49
N PRO A 118 7.84 -7.63 -11.86
CA PRO A 118 6.44 -7.24 -11.82
C PRO A 118 5.61 -8.18 -12.69
N SER A 119 4.56 -8.79 -12.16
CA SER A 119 3.61 -9.57 -12.97
C SER A 119 2.88 -8.64 -13.94
N ALA A 120 3.10 -8.76 -15.25
CA ALA A 120 2.46 -7.96 -16.31
C ALA A 120 3.00 -6.53 -16.56
N ALA A 121 4.31 -6.28 -16.40
CA ALA A 121 4.94 -4.99 -16.76
C ALA A 121 4.25 -3.76 -16.13
N VAL A 122 3.81 -3.94 -14.88
CA VAL A 122 2.94 -3.04 -14.14
C VAL A 122 3.48 -1.62 -14.01
N LEU A 123 4.81 -1.44 -13.97
CA LEU A 123 5.43 -0.13 -13.83
C LEU A 123 5.59 0.54 -15.20
N THR A 124 4.55 1.24 -15.63
CA THR A 124 4.52 1.98 -16.91
C THR A 124 5.15 3.37 -16.83
N ALA A 125 5.46 3.86 -15.63
CA ALA A 125 6.08 5.16 -15.38
C ALA A 125 7.04 5.11 -14.18
N SER A 126 8.06 5.96 -14.21
CA SER A 126 8.97 6.14 -13.08
C SER A 126 8.21 6.62 -11.83
N GLY A 127 8.51 6.02 -10.68
CA GLY A 127 7.88 6.37 -9.40
C GLY A 127 6.62 5.55 -9.07
N GLY A 128 6.09 4.77 -10.02
CA GLY A 128 5.07 3.77 -9.72
C GLY A 128 5.55 2.78 -8.66
N MET A 129 4.64 2.32 -7.80
CA MET A 129 4.93 1.39 -6.72
C MET A 129 4.23 0.05 -6.97
N ILE A 130 4.82 -1.02 -6.44
CA ILE A 130 4.19 -2.34 -6.37
C ILE A 130 4.09 -2.71 -4.90
N PHE A 131 2.93 -3.22 -4.49
CA PHE A 131 2.80 -3.89 -3.21
C PHE A 131 2.43 -5.36 -3.44
N ARG A 132 2.91 -6.24 -2.56
CA ARG A 132 2.42 -7.63 -2.53
C ARG A 132 1.01 -7.64 -1.99
N ASP A 133 0.12 -8.34 -2.66
CA ASP A 133 -1.13 -8.72 -2.01
C ASP A 133 -0.83 -9.78 -0.93
N ASN A 134 -1.71 -9.89 0.05
CA ASN A 134 -1.56 -10.77 1.22
C ASN A 134 -1.81 -12.25 0.87
N ASP A 135 -1.82 -12.59 -0.42
CA ASP A 135 -1.91 -13.95 -0.94
C ASP A 135 -0.52 -14.57 -1.22
N ASP A 136 0.55 -13.85 -0.85
CA ASP A 136 1.97 -14.18 -1.08
C ASP A 136 2.33 -14.50 -2.54
N THR A 137 1.42 -14.25 -3.49
CA THR A 137 1.51 -14.75 -4.86
C THR A 137 1.27 -13.68 -5.91
N THR A 138 0.53 -12.61 -5.59
CA THR A 138 0.23 -11.54 -6.54
C THR A 138 0.85 -10.20 -6.14
N ASN A 139 1.35 -9.49 -7.16
CA ASN A 139 1.89 -8.15 -7.05
C ASN A 139 0.91 -7.18 -7.69
N VAL A 140 0.46 -6.17 -6.95
CA VAL A 140 -0.53 -5.18 -7.43
C VAL A 140 0.15 -3.83 -7.61
N GLN A 141 -0.22 -3.11 -8.68
CA GLN A 141 0.20 -1.73 -8.86
C GLN A 141 -0.42 -0.84 -7.80
N LEU A 142 0.40 0.02 -7.21
CA LEU A 142 -0.07 1.29 -6.72
C LEU A 142 0.33 2.36 -7.75
N PRO A 143 -0.65 2.94 -8.50
CA PRO A 143 -0.40 3.96 -9.51
C PRO A 143 0.29 5.19 -8.93
N ILE A 144 0.70 6.13 -9.78
CA ILE A 144 1.22 7.41 -9.28
C ILE A 144 0.07 8.21 -8.64
N GLY A 145 0.26 8.66 -7.40
CA GLY A 145 -0.74 9.45 -6.68
C GLY A 145 -0.92 10.84 -7.28
N GLU A 146 -1.99 11.54 -6.96
CA GLU A 146 -2.17 12.94 -7.40
C GLU A 146 -1.12 13.86 -6.76
N VAL A 147 -0.83 15.01 -7.37
CA VAL A 147 0.11 15.99 -6.79
C VAL A 147 -0.43 16.46 -5.43
N GLY A 148 0.38 16.39 -4.38
CA GLY A 148 -0.02 16.70 -3.00
C GLY A 148 -0.66 15.54 -2.25
N SER A 149 -0.74 14.35 -2.85
CA SER A 149 -1.14 13.12 -2.17
C SER A 149 0.01 12.53 -1.33
N GLN A 150 -0.36 11.81 -0.28
CA GLN A 150 0.54 11.11 0.63
C GLN A 150 0.23 9.61 0.61
N LEU A 151 1.27 8.77 0.68
CA LEU A 151 1.07 7.33 0.81
C LEU A 151 0.56 6.98 2.21
N SER A 152 -0.67 6.51 2.30
CA SER A 152 -1.31 6.01 3.52
C SER A 152 -1.58 4.51 3.44
N VAL A 153 -1.96 3.92 4.57
CA VAL A 153 -2.52 2.58 4.62
C VAL A 153 -3.99 2.74 4.98
N ILE A 154 -4.86 2.26 4.11
CA ILE A 154 -6.31 2.28 4.34
C ILE A 154 -6.79 0.86 4.63
N GLU A 155 -7.85 0.74 5.41
CA GLU A 155 -8.62 -0.49 5.47
C GLU A 155 -9.25 -0.71 4.08
N LYS A 156 -8.99 -1.87 3.48
CA LYS A 156 -9.69 -2.34 2.29
C LYS A 156 -10.54 -3.52 2.71
N PRO A 157 -11.72 -3.29 3.29
CA PRO A 157 -12.62 -4.37 3.62
C PRO A 157 -12.91 -5.24 2.40
N LEU A 158 -12.71 -6.55 2.53
CA LEU A 158 -13.14 -7.56 1.54
C LEU A 158 -14.59 -7.95 1.86
N GLU A 159 -15.45 -6.95 2.02
CA GLU A 159 -16.82 -7.13 2.47
C GLU A 159 -17.74 -6.98 1.28
N ASP A 160 -18.72 -7.89 1.18
CA ASP A 160 -19.77 -7.74 0.19
C ASP A 160 -20.79 -6.70 0.67
N ILE A 161 -20.90 -6.51 2.01
CA ILE A 161 -21.76 -5.54 2.68
C ILE A 161 -20.93 -4.42 3.34
N PRO A 162 -21.43 -3.19 3.43
CA PRO A 162 -20.76 -2.10 4.14
C PRO A 162 -20.44 -2.42 5.60
N ASN A 163 -19.26 -2.01 6.02
CA ASN A 163 -18.81 -2.21 7.39
C ASN A 163 -19.69 -1.38 8.35
N GLU A 164 -19.97 -1.90 9.54
CA GLU A 164 -20.63 -1.12 10.60
C GLU A 164 -22.07 -0.69 10.26
N GLY A 165 -22.67 -1.33 9.25
CA GLY A 165 -24.04 -1.07 8.77
C GLY A 165 -25.14 -1.89 9.46
N ASN A 166 -26.38 -1.53 9.15
CA ASN A 166 -27.60 -2.21 9.58
C ASN A 166 -28.24 -2.99 8.42
N TYR A 167 -28.66 -4.22 8.69
CA TYR A 167 -29.15 -5.17 7.70
C TYR A 167 -30.47 -5.77 8.17
N GLU A 168 -31.49 -5.70 7.33
CA GLU A 168 -32.78 -6.31 7.63
C GLU A 168 -32.85 -7.73 7.03
N TYR A 169 -33.13 -8.70 7.90
CA TYR A 169 -33.35 -10.09 7.55
C TYR A 169 -34.81 -10.30 7.17
N ASN A 170 -35.05 -10.64 5.91
CA ASN A 170 -36.38 -10.83 5.35
C ASN A 170 -36.62 -12.32 5.09
N PRO A 171 -37.37 -13.04 5.92
CA PRO A 171 -37.77 -14.43 5.68
C PRO A 171 -39.00 -14.47 4.78
N ILE A 172 -39.05 -15.40 3.82
CA ILE A 172 -40.20 -15.54 2.92
C ILE A 172 -40.53 -17.01 2.74
N LEU A 173 -41.82 -17.34 2.78
CA LEU A 173 -42.32 -18.68 2.54
C LEU A 173 -42.69 -18.83 1.05
N TYR A 174 -42.17 -19.86 0.41
CA TYR A 174 -42.41 -20.18 -1.00
C TYR A 174 -42.66 -21.66 -1.14
N SER A 175 -43.86 -22.06 -1.60
CA SER A 175 -44.23 -23.46 -1.81
C SER A 175 -43.91 -24.38 -0.61
N GLY A 176 -44.12 -23.88 0.62
CA GLY A 176 -43.83 -24.61 1.86
C GLY A 176 -42.36 -24.57 2.33
N THR A 177 -41.46 -23.95 1.57
CA THR A 177 -40.04 -23.78 1.90
C THR A 177 -39.74 -22.34 2.29
N ARG A 178 -38.99 -22.12 3.39
CA ARG A 178 -38.58 -20.77 3.79
C ARG A 178 -37.25 -20.36 3.14
N TYR A 179 -37.17 -19.12 2.72
CA TYR A 179 -36.01 -18.45 2.13
C TYR A 179 -35.67 -17.20 2.94
N ALA A 180 -34.46 -16.67 2.78
CA ALA A 180 -33.99 -15.49 3.47
C ALA A 180 -33.24 -14.53 2.55
N TRP A 181 -33.37 -13.24 2.83
CA TRP A 181 -32.68 -12.14 2.16
C TRP A 181 -32.14 -11.17 3.20
N LEU A 182 -30.97 -10.59 2.94
CA LEU A 182 -30.50 -9.40 3.65
C LEU A 182 -30.65 -8.17 2.76
N THR A 183 -31.17 -7.09 3.34
CA THR A 183 -31.23 -5.77 2.72
C THR A 183 -30.51 -4.77 3.62
N GLY A 184 -29.47 -4.11 3.11
CA GLY A 184 -28.69 -3.11 3.87
C GLY A 184 -29.43 -1.79 4.11
N ASP A 185 -28.78 -0.90 4.87
CA ASP A 185 -29.19 0.46 5.21
C ASP A 185 -28.65 1.53 4.24
N GLU A 186 -27.87 1.15 3.22
CA GLU A 186 -27.61 1.97 2.01
C GLU A 186 -28.88 2.20 1.16
N ARG A 187 -30.03 2.25 1.82
CA ARG A 187 -31.35 2.47 1.25
C ARG A 187 -31.32 3.80 0.53
N GLU A 188 -31.62 3.78 -0.76
CA GLU A 188 -32.08 4.99 -1.43
C GLU A 188 -33.25 5.58 -0.64
N THR A 189 -33.36 6.91 -0.62
CA THR A 189 -34.44 7.59 0.12
C THR A 189 -35.79 7.03 -0.32
N TYR A 190 -36.56 6.50 0.63
CA TYR A 190 -37.89 5.97 0.35
C TYR A 190 -38.73 7.02 -0.35
N GLU A 191 -39.38 6.60 -1.42
CA GLU A 191 -40.32 7.45 -2.14
C GLU A 191 -41.74 6.90 -2.01
N SER A 192 -42.70 7.83 -2.01
CA SER A 192 -44.10 7.52 -2.26
C SER A 192 -44.48 8.25 -3.55
N VAL A 193 -44.76 7.47 -4.58
CA VAL A 193 -44.99 7.98 -5.94
C VAL A 193 -46.40 7.62 -6.38
N ASN A 194 -47.15 8.63 -6.83
CA ASN A 194 -48.48 8.44 -7.40
C ASN A 194 -48.40 8.48 -8.92
N TYR A 195 -48.95 7.45 -9.58
CA TYR A 195 -49.16 7.39 -11.02
C TYR A 195 -50.66 7.38 -11.30
N ALA A 196 -51.16 8.38 -12.03
CA ALA A 196 -52.48 8.29 -12.64
C ALA A 196 -52.42 7.35 -13.84
N VAL A 197 -53.30 6.36 -13.85
CA VAL A 197 -53.40 5.35 -14.91
C VAL A 197 -54.64 5.66 -15.75
N THR A 198 -54.46 5.79 -17.05
CA THR A 198 -55.53 5.97 -18.03
C THR A 198 -55.38 4.95 -19.15
N VAL A 199 -56.46 4.71 -19.90
CA VAL A 199 -56.46 3.87 -21.09
C VAL A 199 -56.77 4.73 -22.31
N ALA A 200 -55.86 4.71 -23.29
CA ALA A 200 -56.03 5.43 -24.56
C ALA A 200 -55.65 4.53 -25.74
N ALA A 201 -56.22 4.80 -26.91
CA ALA A 201 -55.92 4.05 -28.12
C ALA A 201 -54.69 4.61 -28.83
N VAL A 202 -53.72 3.75 -29.16
CA VAL A 202 -52.56 4.08 -30.00
C VAL A 202 -52.57 3.13 -31.20
N SER A 203 -52.63 3.69 -32.40
CA SER A 203 -52.72 2.95 -33.67
C SER A 203 -53.84 1.90 -33.69
N GLY A 204 -54.99 2.21 -33.07
CA GLY A 204 -56.18 1.36 -33.06
C GLY A 204 -56.24 0.29 -31.97
N GLN A 205 -55.29 0.26 -31.03
CA GLN A 205 -55.30 -0.64 -29.88
C GLN A 205 -55.30 0.14 -28.56
N ASN A 206 -56.14 -0.26 -27.61
CA ASN A 206 -56.16 0.33 -26.26
C ASN A 206 -54.88 -0.01 -25.49
N GLN A 207 -54.34 0.96 -24.75
CA GLN A 207 -53.09 0.81 -24.01
C GLN A 207 -53.11 1.64 -22.72
N PHE A 208 -52.29 1.22 -21.74
CA PHE A 208 -52.12 1.99 -20.50
C PHE A 208 -51.16 3.16 -20.68
N HIS A 209 -51.61 4.32 -20.24
CA HIS A 209 -50.92 5.59 -20.23
C HIS A 209 -50.77 6.05 -18.79
N LEU A 210 -49.54 6.32 -18.36
CA LEU A 210 -49.24 6.68 -16.98
C LEU A 210 -48.65 8.08 -16.92
N SER A 211 -49.05 8.83 -15.88
CA SER A 211 -48.52 10.16 -15.59
C SER A 211 -48.32 10.33 -14.09
N GLY A 212 -47.26 11.02 -13.68
CA GLY A 212 -46.89 11.22 -12.28
C GLY A 212 -45.50 10.69 -11.96
N GLY A 213 -45.02 10.92 -10.73
CA GLY A 213 -43.65 10.58 -10.34
C GLY A 213 -42.60 11.26 -11.20
N SER A 214 -41.65 10.47 -11.72
CA SER A 214 -40.57 10.93 -12.61
C SER A 214 -40.99 11.09 -14.08
N LEU A 215 -42.24 10.78 -14.43
CA LEU A 215 -42.74 10.89 -15.80
C LEU A 215 -43.17 12.33 -16.10
N SER A 216 -42.49 12.97 -17.06
CA SER A 216 -42.91 14.28 -17.56
C SER A 216 -44.10 14.11 -18.51
N GLY A 217 -45.31 14.38 -18.01
CA GLY A 217 -46.56 14.23 -18.76
C GLY A 217 -47.07 12.78 -18.83
N THR A 218 -48.11 12.56 -19.65
CA THR A 218 -48.67 11.23 -19.89
C THR A 218 -47.81 10.47 -20.89
N VAL A 219 -47.25 9.35 -20.45
CA VAL A 219 -46.34 8.53 -21.25
C VAL A 219 -47.01 7.19 -21.58
N GLU A 220 -46.92 6.75 -22.84
CA GLU A 220 -47.31 5.42 -23.29
C GLU A 220 -46.26 4.40 -22.85
N ARG A 221 -46.70 3.32 -22.18
CA ARG A 221 -45.84 2.19 -21.74
C ARG A 221 -44.52 2.61 -21.07
N PRO A 222 -44.53 3.51 -20.08
CA PRO A 222 -43.30 3.94 -19.45
C PRO A 222 -42.61 2.78 -18.75
N ASN A 223 -41.28 2.82 -18.77
CA ASN A 223 -40.48 2.03 -17.86
C ASN A 223 -40.51 2.67 -16.47
N ILE A 224 -41.06 1.97 -15.49
CA ILE A 224 -41.11 2.45 -14.11
C ILE A 224 -39.98 1.82 -13.33
N ALA A 225 -38.99 2.63 -12.94
CA ALA A 225 -37.97 2.20 -12.00
C ALA A 225 -38.60 2.02 -10.61
N ILE A 226 -38.40 0.85 -10.00
CA ILE A 226 -38.93 0.57 -8.67
C ILE A 226 -37.80 0.29 -7.68
N LYS A 227 -38.02 0.73 -6.44
CA LYS A 227 -37.12 0.56 -5.31
C LYS A 227 -37.79 -0.32 -4.26
N ILE A 228 -37.06 -1.32 -3.77
CA ILE A 228 -37.56 -2.19 -2.70
C ILE A 228 -37.91 -1.35 -1.47
N GLY A 229 -39.12 -1.54 -0.94
CA GLY A 229 -39.67 -0.84 0.22
C GLY A 229 -40.22 0.57 -0.05
N SER A 230 -40.06 1.14 -1.25
CA SER A 230 -40.75 2.39 -1.65
C SER A 230 -42.21 2.09 -2.00
N GLN A 231 -43.08 3.11 -2.00
CA GLN A 231 -44.50 2.94 -2.28
C GLN A 231 -44.85 3.56 -3.64
N TYR A 232 -45.44 2.75 -4.52
CA TYR A 232 -45.94 3.18 -5.83
C TYR A 232 -47.45 2.99 -5.87
N ILE A 233 -48.19 4.08 -5.94
CA ILE A 233 -49.64 4.07 -5.95
C ILE A 233 -50.09 4.32 -7.39
N PHE A 234 -50.74 3.33 -7.98
CA PHE A 234 -51.37 3.42 -9.29
C PHE A 234 -52.84 3.77 -9.07
N ASP A 235 -53.19 5.02 -9.35
CA ASP A 235 -54.57 5.49 -9.36
C ASP A 235 -55.25 4.99 -10.64
N VAL A 236 -56.15 4.03 -10.48
CA VAL A 236 -56.93 3.39 -11.55
C VAL A 236 -58.39 3.85 -11.52
N SER A 237 -58.66 5.01 -10.92
CA SER A 237 -60.01 5.54 -10.77
C SER A 237 -60.58 6.17 -12.02
N ASP A 238 -59.74 6.54 -13.00
CA ASP A 238 -60.19 7.13 -14.25
C ASP A 238 -61.11 6.17 -15.03
N ALA A 239 -62.24 6.69 -15.51
CA ALA A 239 -63.30 5.92 -16.13
C ALA A 239 -62.84 5.09 -17.35
N SER A 240 -61.77 5.50 -18.04
CA SER A 240 -61.16 4.74 -19.14
C SER A 240 -60.62 3.36 -18.71
N ASN A 241 -60.34 3.15 -17.42
CA ASN A 241 -59.94 1.85 -16.89
C ASN A 241 -61.11 0.86 -16.74
N THR A 242 -62.36 1.28 -17.00
CA THR A 242 -63.52 0.38 -16.90
C THR A 242 -63.38 -0.77 -17.90
N GLY A 243 -63.37 -2.01 -17.41
CA GLY A 243 -63.12 -3.22 -18.21
C GLY A 243 -61.64 -3.49 -18.51
N HIS A 244 -60.72 -2.60 -18.15
CA HIS A 244 -59.27 -2.74 -18.35
C HIS A 244 -58.55 -2.91 -17.00
N VAL A 245 -58.29 -4.15 -16.60
CA VAL A 245 -57.67 -4.44 -15.29
C VAL A 245 -56.15 -4.28 -15.35
N PHE A 246 -55.62 -3.23 -14.72
CA PHE A 246 -54.18 -3.01 -14.55
C PHE A 246 -53.58 -4.09 -13.64
N ALA A 247 -52.65 -4.89 -14.16
CA ALA A 247 -52.04 -5.99 -13.44
C ALA A 247 -50.55 -6.12 -13.73
N PHE A 248 -49.83 -6.67 -12.76
CA PHE A 248 -48.42 -7.01 -12.90
C PHE A 248 -48.26 -8.41 -13.50
N LYS A 249 -47.20 -8.58 -14.29
CA LYS A 249 -46.81 -9.87 -14.85
C LYS A 249 -45.57 -10.41 -14.16
N TYR A 250 -45.58 -11.71 -13.95
CA TYR A 250 -44.56 -12.45 -13.23
C TYR A 250 -43.66 -13.22 -14.21
N TRP A 251 -42.36 -13.18 -13.97
CA TRP A 251 -41.37 -13.98 -14.69
C TRP A 251 -41.40 -15.43 -14.21
N THR A 252 -41.53 -16.36 -15.15
CA THR A 252 -41.58 -17.81 -14.86
C THR A 252 -40.24 -18.52 -15.08
N GLY A 253 -39.20 -17.78 -15.48
CA GLY A 253 -37.96 -18.35 -16.01
C GLY A 253 -37.93 -18.46 -17.54
N VAL A 254 -39.09 -18.45 -18.18
CA VAL A 254 -39.22 -18.64 -19.65
C VAL A 254 -40.14 -17.59 -20.30
N SER A 255 -41.17 -17.13 -19.58
CA SER A 255 -42.16 -16.17 -20.11
C SER A 255 -42.78 -15.29 -19.01
N TYR A 256 -43.48 -14.22 -19.43
CA TYR A 256 -44.22 -13.31 -18.55
C TYR A 256 -45.73 -13.57 -18.60
N VAL A 257 -46.32 -13.90 -17.45
CA VAL A 257 -47.74 -14.26 -17.32
C VAL A 257 -48.43 -13.46 -16.22
N PHE A 258 -49.75 -13.27 -16.32
CA PHE A 258 -50.56 -12.64 -15.27
C PHE A 258 -50.94 -13.64 -14.16
N THR A 259 -50.92 -14.93 -14.46
CA THR A 259 -51.14 -15.99 -13.47
C THR A 259 -49.85 -16.20 -12.71
N ASN A 260 -49.86 -16.06 -11.39
CA ASN A 260 -48.63 -16.25 -10.65
C ASN A 260 -48.20 -17.73 -10.65
N ALA A 261 -47.20 -18.07 -11.47
CA ALA A 261 -46.59 -19.40 -11.51
C ALA A 261 -45.51 -19.60 -10.44
N THR A 262 -45.17 -18.55 -9.68
CA THR A 262 -44.21 -18.62 -8.57
C THR A 262 -44.88 -19.04 -7.26
N GLY A 263 -46.21 -19.10 -7.14
CA GLY A 263 -46.86 -19.47 -5.88
C GLY A 263 -46.72 -18.47 -4.72
N PHE A 264 -46.26 -17.24 -4.98
CA PHE A 264 -46.38 -16.10 -4.07
C PHE A 264 -47.79 -15.47 -4.16
N SER A 265 -48.26 -14.80 -3.12
CA SER A 265 -49.47 -13.97 -3.19
C SER A 265 -49.15 -12.56 -3.67
N GLU A 266 -50.15 -11.78 -4.13
CA GLU A 266 -49.94 -10.35 -4.41
C GLU A 266 -49.40 -9.60 -3.18
N THR A 267 -49.87 -9.96 -1.98
CA THR A 267 -49.38 -9.41 -0.72
C THR A 267 -47.92 -9.76 -0.44
N ASP A 268 -47.43 -10.93 -0.86
CA ASP A 268 -46.01 -11.31 -0.69
C ASP A 268 -45.08 -10.48 -1.58
N PHE A 269 -45.59 -9.94 -2.69
CA PHE A 269 -44.91 -8.95 -3.52
C PHE A 269 -45.09 -7.51 -3.02
N GLY A 270 -45.95 -7.31 -2.01
CA GLY A 270 -46.31 -6.01 -1.49
C GLY A 270 -47.35 -5.25 -2.34
N ILE A 271 -48.15 -5.97 -3.13
CA ILE A 271 -49.27 -5.40 -3.89
C ILE A 271 -50.55 -5.47 -3.05
N VAL A 272 -51.24 -4.33 -2.95
CA VAL A 272 -52.55 -4.17 -2.30
C VAL A 272 -53.48 -3.44 -3.26
N ARG A 273 -54.66 -4.01 -3.52
CA ARG A 273 -55.68 -3.43 -4.40
C ARG A 273 -56.86 -2.90 -3.59
N SER A 274 -57.38 -1.74 -3.96
CA SER A 274 -58.55 -1.11 -3.34
C SER A 274 -59.51 -0.58 -4.41
N GLY A 275 -60.82 -0.77 -4.22
CA GLY A 275 -61.84 -0.29 -5.14
C GLY A 275 -61.93 -1.10 -6.45
N THR A 276 -62.71 -0.57 -7.42
CA THR A 276 -62.93 -1.18 -8.74
C THR A 276 -62.38 -0.23 -9.81
N ALA A 277 -61.53 -0.73 -10.72
CA ALA A 277 -60.94 0.07 -11.79
C ALA A 277 -62.03 0.81 -12.60
N GLY A 278 -61.82 2.11 -12.84
CA GLY A 278 -62.81 2.99 -13.47
C GLY A 278 -63.80 3.67 -12.52
N GLN A 279 -63.71 3.42 -11.21
CA GLN A 279 -64.53 4.05 -10.17
C GLN A 279 -63.69 4.95 -9.28
N ALA A 280 -64.30 6.02 -8.77
CA ALA A 280 -63.65 6.98 -7.88
C ALA A 280 -63.00 6.28 -6.66
N GLY A 281 -61.73 6.60 -6.40
CA GLY A 281 -60.97 6.08 -5.27
C GLY A 281 -60.35 4.68 -5.47
N ALA A 282 -60.42 4.10 -6.68
CA ALA A 282 -59.77 2.84 -6.97
C ALA A 282 -58.26 2.98 -7.15
N THR A 283 -57.48 2.21 -6.38
CA THR A 283 -56.01 2.28 -6.38
C THR A 283 -55.38 0.90 -6.31
N ILE A 284 -54.15 0.81 -6.81
CA ILE A 284 -53.25 -0.32 -6.60
C ILE A 284 -51.99 0.22 -5.96
N THR A 285 -51.78 -0.10 -4.69
CA THR A 285 -50.56 0.26 -3.96
C THR A 285 -49.58 -0.88 -4.09
N PHE A 286 -48.39 -0.58 -4.61
CA PHE A 286 -47.29 -1.52 -4.74
C PHE A 286 -46.14 -1.03 -3.87
N THR A 287 -45.85 -1.75 -2.79
CA THR A 287 -44.69 -1.55 -1.92
C THR A 287 -43.73 -2.72 -2.16
N PRO A 288 -42.82 -2.64 -3.13
CA PRO A 288 -42.09 -3.81 -3.60
C PRO A 288 -41.28 -4.46 -2.48
N THR A 289 -41.58 -5.71 -2.18
CA THR A 289 -40.78 -6.57 -1.28
C THR A 289 -39.70 -7.31 -2.08
N PRO A 290 -38.70 -7.96 -1.46
CA PRO A 290 -37.66 -8.69 -2.21
C PRO A 290 -38.15 -9.66 -3.32
N PRO A 291 -39.29 -10.37 -3.19
CA PRO A 291 -39.88 -11.17 -4.28
C PRO A 291 -40.36 -10.37 -5.48
N ALA A 292 -40.64 -9.07 -5.32
CA ALA A 292 -41.09 -8.21 -6.41
C ALA A 292 -40.10 -8.12 -7.57
N LEU A 293 -38.87 -8.60 -7.39
CA LEU A 293 -37.88 -8.81 -8.46
C LEU A 293 -38.34 -9.79 -9.55
N TYR A 294 -39.34 -10.64 -9.27
CA TYR A 294 -39.99 -11.48 -10.30
C TYR A 294 -41.06 -10.73 -11.11
N ILE A 295 -41.42 -9.50 -10.73
CA ILE A 295 -42.33 -8.63 -11.47
C ILE A 295 -41.50 -7.70 -12.35
N LEU A 296 -41.57 -7.90 -13.67
CA LEU A 296 -40.77 -7.11 -14.62
C LEU A 296 -41.64 -6.37 -15.65
N ARG A 297 -42.96 -6.60 -15.65
CA ARG A 297 -43.90 -6.00 -16.59
C ARG A 297 -45.25 -5.74 -15.96
N TYR A 298 -46.02 -4.85 -16.57
CA TYR A 298 -47.43 -4.64 -16.26
C TYR A 298 -48.24 -4.51 -17.55
N GLY A 299 -49.53 -4.82 -17.47
CA GLY A 299 -50.43 -4.80 -18.62
C GLY A 299 -51.86 -5.14 -18.20
N CYS A 300 -52.73 -5.31 -19.19
CA CYS A 300 -54.13 -5.62 -18.91
C CYS A 300 -54.32 -7.12 -18.77
N SER A 301 -54.75 -7.59 -17.59
CA SER A 301 -54.98 -9.03 -17.37
C SER A 301 -56.18 -9.60 -18.11
N VAL A 302 -57.08 -8.74 -18.59
CA VAL A 302 -58.32 -9.13 -19.30
C VAL A 302 -58.12 -9.15 -20.82
N HIS A 303 -57.29 -8.26 -21.36
CA HIS A 303 -57.15 -8.05 -22.79
C HIS A 303 -55.74 -8.37 -23.27
N SER A 304 -55.54 -9.54 -23.87
CA SER A 304 -54.25 -10.00 -24.39
C SER A 304 -53.72 -9.19 -25.58
N GLY A 305 -54.58 -8.43 -26.25
CA GLY A 305 -54.21 -7.50 -27.34
C GLY A 305 -53.77 -6.12 -26.87
N MET A 306 -53.83 -5.83 -25.57
CA MET A 306 -53.23 -4.62 -25.02
C MET A 306 -51.75 -4.88 -24.76
N SER A 307 -50.92 -4.02 -25.33
CA SER A 307 -49.48 -4.03 -25.13
C SER A 307 -49.04 -3.68 -23.70
N GLU A 308 -47.83 -4.13 -23.34
CA GLU A 308 -47.30 -4.09 -21.97
C GLU A 308 -46.30 -2.95 -21.75
N GLY A 309 -46.24 -2.43 -20.53
CA GLY A 309 -45.14 -1.59 -20.04
C GLY A 309 -44.17 -2.40 -19.17
N THR A 310 -43.00 -1.83 -18.87
CA THR A 310 -41.94 -2.51 -18.10
C THR A 310 -41.78 -1.92 -16.70
N VAL A 311 -41.39 -2.79 -15.77
CA VAL A 311 -40.96 -2.40 -14.43
C VAL A 311 -39.45 -2.65 -14.36
N GLY A 312 -38.69 -1.57 -14.22
CA GLY A 312 -37.24 -1.59 -14.17
C GLY A 312 -36.72 -2.01 -12.80
N THR A 313 -36.21 -3.23 -12.71
CA THR A 313 -35.21 -3.64 -11.71
C THR A 313 -33.95 -4.06 -12.49
N SER A 314 -32.75 -3.89 -11.95
CA SER A 314 -31.45 -3.95 -12.66
C SER A 314 -31.05 -5.31 -13.28
N PHE A 315 -31.99 -6.22 -13.54
CA PHE A 315 -31.76 -7.48 -14.24
C PHE A 315 -31.74 -7.34 -15.77
N ASN A 316 -32.14 -6.19 -16.33
CA ASN A 316 -32.18 -6.01 -17.77
C ASN A 316 -30.87 -5.34 -18.25
N SER A 317 -29.95 -6.14 -18.75
CA SER A 317 -28.70 -5.67 -19.35
C SER A 317 -28.96 -4.83 -20.60
N SER A 318 -28.85 -3.52 -20.49
CA SER A 318 -28.12 -2.67 -21.46
C SER A 318 -28.12 -1.20 -21.04
N GLY A 319 -27.06 -0.80 -20.32
CA GLY A 319 -26.50 0.55 -20.40
C GLY A 319 -27.08 1.60 -19.45
N SER A 320 -26.27 1.97 -18.46
CA SER A 320 -26.34 3.14 -17.56
C SER A 320 -27.23 2.99 -16.30
N ASN A 321 -26.56 3.06 -15.14
CA ASN A 321 -27.01 2.78 -13.77
C ASN A 321 -28.36 3.38 -13.34
N PRO A 322 -29.17 2.59 -12.61
CA PRO A 322 -29.32 2.91 -11.19
C PRO A 322 -28.93 1.75 -10.27
N VAL A 323 -28.34 2.10 -9.13
CA VAL A 323 -27.80 1.19 -8.11
C VAL A 323 -28.96 0.70 -7.24
N ILE A 324 -29.38 -0.55 -7.43
CA ILE A 324 -30.22 -1.22 -6.42
C ILE A 324 -29.30 -1.60 -5.25
N PRO A 325 -29.72 -1.44 -3.98
CA PRO A 325 -28.99 -2.02 -2.86
C PRO A 325 -28.72 -3.49 -3.16
N SER A 326 -27.46 -3.93 -3.05
CA SER A 326 -27.07 -5.31 -3.31
C SER A 326 -27.96 -6.25 -2.51
N LEU A 327 -28.71 -7.10 -3.20
CA LEU A 327 -29.61 -8.06 -2.57
C LEU A 327 -28.82 -9.33 -2.25
N TYR A 328 -28.54 -9.58 -0.97
CA TYR A 328 -27.78 -10.76 -0.56
C TYR A 328 -28.75 -11.93 -0.29
N ARG A 329 -28.72 -12.96 -1.15
CA ARG A 329 -29.75 -14.03 -1.19
C ARG A 329 -29.17 -15.44 -1.16
N LYS A 330 -30.02 -16.42 -0.81
CA LYS A 330 -29.81 -17.84 -1.07
C LYS A 330 -30.59 -18.31 -2.31
N ASN A 331 -29.90 -19.06 -3.17
CA ASN A 331 -30.33 -19.76 -4.40
C ASN A 331 -30.65 -18.89 -5.64
N GLY A 332 -29.72 -18.95 -6.58
CA GLY A 332 -29.65 -18.21 -7.85
C GLY A 332 -28.23 -17.68 -8.10
N MET A 333 -27.45 -17.46 -7.03
CA MET A 333 -26.01 -17.21 -7.00
C MET A 333 -25.52 -17.71 -5.62
N SER A 334 -24.66 -18.74 -5.59
CA SER A 334 -24.23 -19.44 -4.38
C SER A 334 -22.97 -18.80 -3.77
N THR A 335 -23.07 -17.62 -3.18
CA THR A 335 -21.91 -17.02 -2.50
C THR A 335 -22.32 -16.51 -1.14
N ALA A 336 -21.66 -17.03 -0.11
CA ALA A 336 -21.75 -16.52 1.24
C ALA A 336 -21.36 -15.02 1.26
N VAL A 337 -22.01 -14.24 2.12
CA VAL A 337 -21.79 -12.80 2.24
C VAL A 337 -20.50 -12.57 3.01
N ASN A 338 -19.51 -11.93 2.39
CA ASN A 338 -18.27 -11.62 3.07
C ASN A 338 -18.45 -10.48 4.07
N ILE A 339 -18.01 -10.70 5.31
CA ILE A 339 -17.92 -9.71 6.40
C ILE A 339 -16.54 -9.75 7.04
N THR A 340 -16.08 -8.65 7.63
CA THR A 340 -14.73 -8.55 8.19
C THR A 340 -14.71 -8.77 9.69
N LYS A 341 -13.75 -9.57 10.15
CA LYS A 341 -13.43 -9.74 11.57
C LYS A 341 -12.95 -8.43 12.19
N GLY A 342 -13.47 -8.08 13.35
CA GLY A 342 -13.20 -6.85 14.10
C GLY A 342 -14.20 -5.73 13.85
N LYS A 343 -15.08 -5.87 12.86
CA LYS A 343 -16.17 -4.93 12.55
C LYS A 343 -17.49 -5.44 13.10
N SER A 344 -18.41 -4.52 13.38
CA SER A 344 -19.74 -4.84 13.91
C SER A 344 -20.77 -4.79 12.79
N TYR A 345 -21.73 -5.70 12.79
CA TYR A 345 -22.84 -5.72 11.83
C TYR A 345 -24.15 -5.91 12.58
N THR A 346 -25.14 -5.06 12.33
CA THR A 346 -26.44 -5.16 12.99
C THR A 346 -27.43 -5.84 12.08
N PHE A 347 -28.04 -6.93 12.52
CA PHE A 347 -29.09 -7.65 11.79
C PHE A 347 -30.44 -7.48 12.50
N THR A 348 -31.41 -6.88 11.83
CA THR A 348 -32.78 -6.69 12.33
C THR A 348 -33.70 -7.77 11.78
N PHE A 349 -34.55 -8.32 12.64
CA PHE A 349 -35.44 -9.43 12.34
C PHE A 349 -36.92 -9.03 12.50
N PRO A 350 -37.84 -9.65 11.73
CA PRO A 350 -39.25 -9.31 11.75
C PRO A 350 -39.98 -9.90 12.96
N ALA A 351 -41.08 -9.25 13.34
CA ALA A 351 -42.00 -9.71 14.39
C ALA A 351 -43.02 -10.72 13.84
N ASN A 352 -42.60 -11.97 13.65
CA ASN A 352 -43.40 -13.05 13.07
C ASN A 352 -43.55 -14.27 14.00
N GLY A 353 -43.28 -14.10 15.29
CA GLY A 353 -43.35 -15.17 16.30
C GLY A 353 -42.20 -16.17 16.29
N LEU A 354 -41.18 -15.97 15.44
CA LEU A 354 -40.02 -16.88 15.34
C LEU A 354 -38.83 -16.40 16.18
N THR A 355 -37.89 -17.31 16.40
CA THR A 355 -36.63 -17.04 17.10
C THR A 355 -35.48 -17.09 16.10
N TYR A 356 -34.65 -16.05 16.09
CA TYR A 356 -33.51 -15.91 15.19
C TYR A 356 -32.20 -15.88 15.96
N SER A 357 -31.15 -16.47 15.39
CA SER A 357 -29.80 -16.42 15.96
C SER A 357 -28.71 -16.56 14.89
N ILE A 358 -27.48 -16.23 15.31
CA ILE A 358 -26.26 -16.44 14.52
C ILE A 358 -25.54 -17.66 15.10
N LYS A 359 -25.17 -18.59 14.21
CA LYS A 359 -24.64 -19.90 14.60
C LYS A 359 -23.38 -20.28 13.85
N ASP A 360 -22.54 -21.06 14.51
CA ASP A 360 -21.46 -21.81 13.88
C ASP A 360 -22.02 -23.14 13.34
N PRO A 361 -22.07 -23.33 12.00
CA PRO A 361 -22.54 -24.58 11.42
C PRO A 361 -21.61 -25.78 11.66
N ALA A 362 -20.37 -25.56 12.10
CA ALA A 362 -19.39 -26.59 12.44
C ALA A 362 -19.37 -26.97 13.93
N ALA A 363 -20.14 -26.28 14.77
CA ALA A 363 -20.19 -26.54 16.20
C ALA A 363 -20.73 -27.94 16.52
N SER A 364 -20.13 -28.59 17.53
CA SER A 364 -20.62 -29.87 18.05
C SER A 364 -22.05 -29.73 18.56
N GLY A 365 -22.98 -30.54 18.04
CA GLY A 365 -24.41 -30.47 18.39
C GLY A 365 -25.25 -29.51 17.54
N TYR A 366 -24.68 -28.89 16.49
CA TYR A 366 -25.46 -28.14 15.52
C TYR A 366 -26.42 -29.04 14.74
N SER A 367 -27.71 -28.71 14.78
CA SER A 367 -28.78 -29.45 14.09
C SER A 367 -29.67 -28.54 13.23
N GLY A 368 -29.26 -27.28 13.02
CA GLY A 368 -30.05 -26.25 12.33
C GLY A 368 -31.29 -25.74 13.10
N VAL A 369 -31.91 -26.58 13.92
CA VAL A 369 -33.11 -26.27 14.73
C VAL A 369 -32.71 -26.09 16.21
N GLY A 370 -33.46 -25.28 16.96
CA GLY A 370 -33.23 -25.03 18.38
C GLY A 370 -31.97 -24.20 18.65
N SER A 371 -31.43 -24.23 19.87
CA SER A 371 -30.32 -23.36 20.30
C SER A 371 -28.91 -23.89 19.97
N GLY A 372 -28.79 -25.14 19.48
CA GLY A 372 -27.51 -25.78 19.19
C GLY A 372 -26.71 -25.02 18.13
N GLY A 373 -25.43 -24.73 18.42
CA GLY A 373 -24.51 -24.00 17.55
C GLY A 373 -24.55 -22.48 17.64
N ARG A 374 -25.38 -21.88 18.52
CA ARG A 374 -25.31 -20.43 18.79
C ARG A 374 -23.89 -20.02 19.19
N ILE A 375 -23.43 -18.89 18.68
CA ILE A 375 -22.18 -18.28 19.13
C ILE A 375 -22.37 -17.78 20.58
N THR A 376 -21.44 -18.12 21.47
CA THR A 376 -21.52 -17.83 22.93
C THR A 376 -20.35 -17.02 23.47
N ASP A 377 -19.39 -16.66 22.61
CA ASP A 377 -18.13 -15.99 22.99
C ASP A 377 -18.30 -14.48 23.29
N GLY A 378 -19.54 -13.97 23.28
CA GLY A 378 -19.86 -12.56 23.49
C GLY A 378 -19.78 -11.70 22.22
N SER A 379 -19.40 -12.27 21.07
CA SER A 379 -19.38 -11.54 19.79
C SER A 379 -20.77 -11.30 19.19
N VAL A 380 -21.80 -12.01 19.66
CA VAL A 380 -23.20 -11.89 19.22
C VAL A 380 -24.07 -11.33 20.35
N VAL A 381 -24.68 -10.16 20.15
CA VAL A 381 -25.41 -9.43 21.19
C VAL A 381 -26.74 -8.85 20.66
N PRO A 382 -27.91 -9.21 21.23
CA PRO A 382 -28.13 -10.37 22.08
C PRO A 382 -27.89 -11.68 21.31
N GLN A 383 -27.69 -12.78 22.03
CA GLN A 383 -27.38 -14.09 21.43
C GLN A 383 -28.48 -14.60 20.47
N PHE A 384 -29.73 -14.18 20.70
CA PHE A 384 -30.89 -14.48 19.88
C PHE A 384 -31.96 -13.40 20.10
N VAL A 385 -32.92 -13.32 19.19
CA VAL A 385 -34.13 -12.50 19.34
C VAL A 385 -35.36 -13.35 19.05
N THR A 386 -36.48 -13.03 19.69
CA THR A 386 -37.76 -13.73 19.48
C THR A 386 -38.85 -12.71 19.19
N ASN A 387 -39.61 -12.98 18.13
CA ASN A 387 -40.69 -12.10 17.65
C ASN A 387 -40.22 -10.67 17.37
N GLY A 388 -39.14 -10.55 16.59
CA GLY A 388 -38.51 -9.30 16.20
C GLY A 388 -37.39 -8.85 17.13
N GLY A 389 -36.64 -7.84 16.69
CA GLY A 389 -35.47 -7.31 17.41
C GLY A 389 -34.22 -7.26 16.51
N SER A 390 -33.09 -6.82 17.08
CA SER A 390 -31.82 -6.77 16.34
C SER A 390 -30.72 -7.55 17.07
N ILE A 391 -29.83 -8.17 16.32
CA ILE A 391 -28.60 -8.84 16.79
C ILE A 391 -27.41 -8.11 16.19
N VAL A 392 -26.49 -7.65 17.04
CA VAL A 392 -25.19 -7.14 16.62
C VAL A 392 -24.19 -8.29 16.63
N TYR A 393 -23.46 -8.46 15.54
CA TYR A 393 -22.36 -9.42 15.44
C TYR A 393 -21.04 -8.72 15.19
N THR A 394 -20.07 -8.94 16.08
CA THR A 394 -18.71 -8.43 15.99
C THR A 394 -17.73 -9.60 15.94
N PRO A 395 -17.55 -10.27 14.78
CA PRO A 395 -16.63 -11.40 14.66
C PRO A 395 -15.24 -11.05 15.18
N PRO A 396 -14.64 -11.80 16.12
CA PRO A 396 -13.33 -11.45 16.69
C PRO A 396 -12.20 -11.49 15.66
N VAL A 397 -11.25 -10.54 15.72
CA VAL A 397 -10.07 -10.48 14.82
C VAL A 397 -9.27 -11.79 14.81
N GLY A 398 -9.18 -12.48 15.96
CA GLY A 398 -8.49 -13.77 16.10
C GLY A 398 -9.37 -15.00 15.91
N SER A 399 -10.61 -14.87 15.42
CA SER A 399 -11.52 -16.00 15.27
C SER A 399 -11.03 -17.01 14.25
N THR A 400 -11.08 -18.29 14.61
CA THR A 400 -10.79 -19.44 13.72
C THR A 400 -11.98 -19.82 12.84
N LEU A 401 -13.16 -19.24 13.11
CA LEU A 401 -14.35 -19.49 12.30
C LEU A 401 -14.16 -18.91 10.90
N ALA A 402 -14.40 -19.74 9.88
CA ALA A 402 -14.39 -19.32 8.49
C ALA A 402 -15.76 -18.83 8.01
N THR A 403 -16.83 -19.40 8.58
CA THR A 403 -18.21 -19.09 8.20
C THR A 403 -19.15 -19.16 9.41
N VAL A 404 -20.17 -18.32 9.43
CA VAL A 404 -21.32 -18.45 10.33
C VAL A 404 -22.62 -18.38 9.54
N VAL A 405 -23.72 -18.75 10.18
CA VAL A 405 -25.05 -18.70 9.56
C VAL A 405 -26.04 -17.90 10.39
N ILE A 406 -26.80 -17.03 9.74
CA ILE A 406 -27.97 -16.34 10.31
C ILE A 406 -29.21 -17.13 9.92
N ARG A 407 -30.09 -17.46 10.88
CA ARG A 407 -31.27 -18.31 10.61
C ARG A 407 -32.35 -18.23 11.69
N ASP A 408 -33.57 -18.65 11.31
CA ASP A 408 -34.61 -19.11 12.24
C ASP A 408 -34.18 -20.41 12.94
N GLU A 409 -34.64 -20.56 14.17
CA GLU A 409 -34.41 -21.76 14.99
C GLU A 409 -35.56 -22.76 14.94
N ALA A 410 -36.71 -22.43 14.35
CA ALA A 410 -37.82 -23.35 14.17
C ALA A 410 -37.62 -24.28 12.95
N ASN A 411 -36.89 -23.86 11.91
CA ASN A 411 -36.71 -24.63 10.68
C ASN A 411 -35.30 -24.48 10.05
N GLN A 412 -34.90 -25.45 9.23
CA GLN A 412 -33.60 -25.50 8.58
C GLN A 412 -33.47 -24.66 7.29
N ALA A 413 -34.57 -24.16 6.71
CA ALA A 413 -34.61 -23.71 5.32
C ALA A 413 -34.10 -22.27 5.07
N ASP A 414 -34.41 -21.32 5.96
CA ASP A 414 -34.06 -19.91 5.87
C ASP A 414 -32.69 -19.66 6.52
N THR A 415 -31.65 -19.63 5.70
CA THR A 415 -30.28 -19.48 6.19
C THR A 415 -29.52 -18.54 5.28
N ILE A 416 -28.88 -17.54 5.88
CA ILE A 416 -27.88 -16.70 5.23
C ILE A 416 -26.51 -17.11 5.75
N THR A 417 -25.60 -17.47 4.83
CA THR A 417 -24.22 -17.79 5.19
C THR A 417 -23.37 -16.53 5.10
N LEU A 418 -22.65 -16.23 6.18
CA LEU A 418 -21.64 -15.18 6.25
C LEU A 418 -20.25 -15.82 6.19
N SER A 419 -19.39 -15.33 5.30
CA SER A 419 -17.97 -15.67 5.25
C SER A 419 -17.18 -14.66 6.07
N LEU A 420 -16.39 -15.11 7.04
CA LEU A 420 -15.57 -14.25 7.87
C LEU A 420 -14.20 -14.02 7.21
N LYS A 421 -13.92 -12.77 6.85
CA LYS A 421 -12.65 -12.36 6.25
C LYS A 421 -11.81 -11.60 7.26
N ASP A 422 -10.50 -11.80 7.22
CA ASP A 422 -9.59 -11.00 8.04
C ASP A 422 -9.57 -9.55 7.54
N LEU A 423 -9.37 -8.62 8.45
CA LEU A 423 -9.23 -7.20 8.11
C LEU A 423 -8.04 -7.02 7.17
N LYS A 424 -8.33 -6.59 5.94
CA LYS A 424 -7.32 -6.27 4.94
C LYS A 424 -7.00 -4.78 5.01
N THR A 425 -5.71 -4.47 5.02
CA THR A 425 -5.22 -3.11 4.84
C THR A 425 -4.40 -3.06 3.56
N VAL A 426 -4.50 -1.98 2.80
CA VAL A 426 -3.72 -1.80 1.57
C VAL A 426 -3.08 -0.41 1.53
N PRO A 427 -1.91 -0.27 0.90
CA PRO A 427 -1.37 1.03 0.56
C PRO A 427 -2.33 1.78 -0.38
N SER A 428 -2.55 3.08 -0.12
CA SER A 428 -3.33 3.97 -0.99
C SER A 428 -2.78 5.39 -0.94
N TRP A 429 -3.02 6.18 -1.97
CA TRP A 429 -2.76 7.62 -1.94
C TRP A 429 -3.90 8.34 -1.21
N SER A 430 -3.57 9.26 -0.31
CA SER A 430 -4.53 10.20 0.27
C SER A 430 -5.01 11.17 -0.82
N GLY A 431 -6.21 11.74 -0.67
CA GLY A 431 -6.60 12.90 -1.48
C GLY A 431 -5.59 14.05 -1.35
N THR A 432 -5.67 15.02 -2.27
CA THR A 432 -4.86 16.25 -2.27
C THR A 432 -4.88 16.93 -0.91
N THR A 433 -3.71 17.05 -0.26
CA THR A 433 -3.57 17.82 0.97
C THR A 433 -2.72 19.07 0.73
N THR A 434 -3.20 20.22 1.18
CA THR A 434 -2.47 21.49 1.15
C THR A 434 -1.46 21.55 2.30
N TYR A 435 -0.33 20.87 2.16
CA TYR A 435 0.82 21.08 3.05
C TYR A 435 1.87 21.98 2.39
N LYS A 436 2.47 22.86 3.20
CA LYS A 436 3.29 23.98 2.71
C LYS A 436 4.62 23.48 2.13
N LYS A 437 4.83 23.91 0.88
CA LYS A 437 6.08 24.18 0.15
C LYS A 437 7.38 23.71 0.81
N HIS A 438 8.14 22.91 0.04
CA HIS A 438 9.60 22.84 0.07
C HIS A 438 10.20 24.24 0.29
N ILE A 439 10.89 24.42 1.42
CA ILE A 439 11.64 25.64 1.75
C ILE A 439 13.11 25.28 1.60
N VAL A 440 13.80 25.96 0.68
CA VAL A 440 15.24 25.83 0.41
C VAL A 440 16.05 26.02 1.69
N GLN A 441 17.00 25.14 1.96
CA GLN A 441 17.89 25.26 3.12
C GLN A 441 19.11 26.11 2.78
N GLN A 442 19.27 27.27 3.43
CA GLN A 442 20.45 28.11 3.29
C GLN A 442 21.62 27.53 4.09
N PRO A 443 22.85 27.68 3.61
CA PRO A 443 24.06 27.30 4.34
C PRO A 443 24.24 28.00 5.71
N THR A 444 23.56 29.12 5.92
CA THR A 444 23.58 29.92 7.15
C THR A 444 22.38 29.67 8.07
N ASP A 445 21.45 28.79 7.67
CA ASP A 445 20.24 28.55 8.46
C ASP A 445 20.61 27.97 9.83
N THR A 446 20.05 28.57 10.89
CA THR A 446 20.18 28.00 12.23
C THR A 446 19.07 26.96 12.47
N PRO A 447 19.33 25.93 13.30
CA PRO A 447 18.32 24.97 13.72
C PRO A 447 16.97 25.56 14.16
N LYS A 448 16.96 26.76 14.76
CA LYS A 448 15.73 27.43 15.25
C LYS A 448 14.84 27.96 14.10
N ASP A 449 15.42 28.28 12.95
CA ASP A 449 14.70 28.77 11.77
C ASP A 449 13.99 27.64 11.00
N LEU A 450 14.37 26.38 11.27
CA LEU A 450 13.95 25.19 10.55
C LEU A 450 12.75 24.45 11.17
N VAL A 451 12.35 24.77 12.42
CA VAL A 451 11.35 24.03 13.23
C VAL A 451 9.89 24.29 12.81
N LYS A 452 9.59 25.28 11.95
CA LYS A 452 8.20 25.73 11.70
C LYS A 452 7.39 24.94 10.66
N GLY A 453 7.88 23.80 10.18
CA GLY A 453 7.15 22.95 9.22
C GLY A 453 7.03 21.52 9.70
N PHE A 454 5.86 21.13 10.19
CA PHE A 454 5.57 19.73 10.53
C PHE A 454 5.44 18.92 9.23
N CYS A 455 6.37 18.00 8.99
CA CYS A 455 6.15 16.90 8.04
C CYS A 455 5.60 15.73 8.84
N HIS A 456 4.29 15.49 8.76
CA HIS A 456 3.71 14.30 9.39
C HIS A 456 4.09 13.06 8.59
N TRP A 457 4.67 12.09 9.30
CA TRP A 457 4.85 10.74 8.80
C TRP A 457 3.47 10.06 8.72
N PRO A 458 3.13 9.35 7.63
CA PRO A 458 1.76 8.85 7.42
C PRO A 458 1.28 7.75 8.37
N ASN A 459 2.10 7.24 9.29
CA ASN A 459 1.64 6.22 10.23
C ASN A 459 2.58 6.12 11.44
N ALA A 460 2.06 6.31 12.65
CA ALA A 460 2.78 5.98 13.89
C ALA A 460 2.85 4.45 14.12
N THR A 461 2.12 3.68 13.31
CA THR A 461 2.02 2.21 13.37
C THR A 461 2.91 1.60 12.30
N ILE A 462 3.64 0.55 12.68
CA ILE A 462 4.65 -0.12 11.86
C ILE A 462 4.04 -0.56 10.52
N ASN A 463 4.46 0.04 9.40
CA ASN A 463 4.17 -0.50 8.08
C ASN A 463 4.93 -1.82 7.94
N ASN A 464 4.31 -2.99 8.14
CA ASN A 464 5.00 -4.28 8.00
C ASN A 464 5.15 -4.74 6.54
N TYR A 465 4.56 -4.03 5.57
CA TYR A 465 4.30 -4.53 4.22
C TYR A 465 5.25 -4.02 3.14
N THR A 466 6.05 -2.99 3.42
CA THR A 466 7.20 -2.65 2.56
C THR A 466 8.39 -3.53 2.95
N GLU A 467 8.39 -4.77 2.44
CA GLU A 467 9.56 -5.64 2.51
C GLU A 467 10.68 -5.08 1.62
N ASN A 468 11.91 -5.20 2.09
CA ASN A 468 13.09 -4.86 1.32
C ASN A 468 13.23 -5.81 0.12
N LEU A 469 13.75 -5.30 -0.98
CA LEU A 469 13.99 -6.03 -2.22
C LEU A 469 15.17 -7.04 -2.14
N TRP A 470 15.68 -7.40 -0.94
CA TRP A 470 16.89 -8.22 -0.76
C TRP A 470 16.84 -9.15 0.48
N PRO A 471 17.46 -10.35 0.45
CA PRO A 471 17.58 -11.24 1.59
C PRO A 471 18.66 -10.76 2.58
N LEU A 472 18.24 -10.31 3.77
CA LEU A 472 19.16 -9.96 4.85
C LEU A 472 19.88 -11.21 5.42
N PRO A 473 21.16 -11.13 5.79
CA PRO A 473 21.83 -12.13 6.63
C PRO A 473 21.03 -12.45 7.91
N ALA A 474 21.09 -13.70 8.38
CA ALA A 474 20.25 -14.18 9.49
C ALA A 474 20.39 -13.36 10.80
N TYR A 475 21.54 -12.72 11.04
CA TYR A 475 21.74 -11.85 12.20
C TYR A 475 21.03 -10.50 12.06
N LEU A 476 20.89 -9.96 10.84
CA LEU A 476 20.11 -8.75 10.55
C LEU A 476 18.60 -9.02 10.46
N LYS A 477 18.19 -10.27 10.20
CA LYS A 477 16.78 -10.69 10.30
C LYS A 477 16.25 -10.61 11.74
N LYS A 478 17.10 -10.73 12.75
CA LYS A 478 16.73 -10.57 14.18
C LYS A 478 16.58 -9.10 14.58
N SER A 479 17.34 -8.19 13.97
CA SER A 479 17.25 -6.73 14.23
C SER A 479 16.20 -6.00 13.37
N GLY A 480 15.64 -6.67 12.35
CA GLY A 480 14.73 -6.08 11.36
C GLY A 480 13.23 -6.40 11.55
N ARG A 481 12.85 -7.21 12.53
CA ARG A 481 11.43 -7.41 12.88
C ARG A 481 10.98 -6.22 13.72
N GLY A 482 9.85 -5.62 13.38
CA GLY A 482 9.27 -4.52 14.13
C GLY A 482 8.95 -4.96 15.56
N PHE A 483 9.88 -4.69 16.49
CA PHE A 483 9.60 -4.80 17.91
C PHE A 483 8.86 -3.54 18.33
N LEU A 484 7.61 -3.71 18.76
CA LEU A 484 6.76 -2.64 19.30
C LEU A 484 7.38 -2.06 20.59
N TYR A 485 8.12 -2.87 21.34
CA TYR A 485 8.73 -2.48 22.61
C TYR A 485 10.06 -3.21 22.85
N GLY A 486 11.12 -2.42 23.09
CA GLY A 486 12.44 -2.84 23.60
C GLY A 486 13.40 -3.46 22.57
N CYS A 487 14.47 -2.75 22.21
CA CYS A 487 15.88 -3.23 22.20
C CYS A 487 16.88 -2.29 21.45
N CYS A 488 18.15 -2.48 21.81
CA CYS A 488 19.47 -2.00 21.32
C CYS A 488 19.76 -0.48 21.15
N THR A 489 20.96 -0.09 21.61
CA THR A 489 21.56 1.25 21.53
C THR A 489 21.85 1.73 20.10
N ALA A 490 21.85 0.82 19.11
CA ALA A 490 21.97 1.09 17.68
C ALA A 490 21.40 -0.06 16.82
N GLY A 491 20.76 0.24 15.68
CA GLY A 491 20.25 -0.75 14.71
C GLY A 491 20.05 -0.15 13.31
N TYR A 492 20.00 -0.99 12.27
CA TYR A 492 19.70 -0.55 10.89
C TYR A 492 18.28 -0.97 10.51
N ARG A 493 17.49 -0.08 9.89
CA ARG A 493 16.10 -0.36 9.49
C ARG A 493 15.83 0.13 8.07
N ARG A 494 15.54 -0.80 7.15
CA ARG A 494 15.00 -0.61 5.78
C ARG A 494 15.70 0.44 4.89
N ALA A 495 15.55 1.72 5.20
CA ALA A 495 16.15 2.87 4.53
C ALA A 495 16.67 3.90 5.56
N GLY A 496 17.21 3.44 6.69
CA GLY A 496 17.54 4.30 7.82
C GLY A 496 18.27 3.55 8.95
N ALA A 497 18.58 4.26 10.04
CA ALA A 497 19.28 3.73 11.20
C ALA A 497 18.64 4.20 12.53
N ILE A 498 18.44 3.27 13.46
CA ILE A 498 17.89 3.44 14.81
C ILE A 498 19.02 3.66 15.83
N GLY A 499 18.83 4.58 16.78
CA GLY A 499 19.80 4.87 17.83
C GLY A 499 19.12 5.12 19.18
N HIS A 500 19.93 5.23 20.23
CA HIS A 500 19.49 5.33 21.62
C HIS A 500 18.50 6.48 21.92
N ARG A 501 18.74 7.68 21.36
CA ARG A 501 17.88 8.88 21.55
C ARG A 501 17.32 9.46 20.27
N ALA A 502 17.59 8.82 19.13
CA ALA A 502 17.26 9.38 17.84
C ALA A 502 17.15 8.35 16.73
N TYR A 503 16.27 8.65 15.80
CA TYR A 503 15.91 7.81 14.68
C TYR A 503 16.21 8.51 13.37
N PHE A 504 16.86 7.81 12.45
CA PHE A 504 17.21 8.29 11.12
C PHE A 504 16.42 7.44 10.12
N GLU A 505 15.40 7.96 9.47
CA GLU A 505 14.66 7.24 8.42
C GLU A 505 14.78 7.95 7.09
N VAL A 506 14.66 7.21 6.00
CA VAL A 506 14.19 7.66 4.69
C VAL A 506 12.76 7.13 4.55
N GLY A 507 11.80 8.03 4.35
CA GLY A 507 10.37 7.81 4.54
C GLY A 507 9.49 8.09 3.35
N ASN A 508 8.19 7.88 3.57
CA ASN A 508 7.13 7.79 2.56
C ASN A 508 7.16 8.91 1.53
N HIS A 509 6.78 8.52 0.32
CA HIS A 509 6.79 9.35 -0.87
C HIS A 509 5.73 10.45 -0.74
N TYR A 510 6.14 11.71 -0.86
CA TYR A 510 5.24 12.84 -1.11
C TYR A 510 5.33 13.23 -2.58
N HIS A 511 4.21 13.29 -3.28
CA HIS A 511 4.19 13.68 -4.69
C HIS A 511 4.12 15.21 -4.80
N GLN A 512 5.25 15.86 -5.07
CA GLN A 512 5.37 17.33 -5.02
C GLN A 512 5.10 18.01 -6.36
N SER A 513 5.36 17.34 -7.49
CA SER A 513 5.23 17.87 -8.84
C SER A 513 5.06 16.72 -9.84
N GLY A 514 4.72 17.00 -11.10
CA GLY A 514 4.19 16.02 -12.06
C GLY A 514 5.05 14.80 -12.43
N TYR A 515 6.17 14.51 -11.77
CA TYR A 515 6.81 13.17 -11.67
C TYR A 515 7.64 12.99 -10.36
N ASP A 516 7.64 13.96 -9.42
CA ASP A 516 8.57 14.00 -8.29
C ASP A 516 7.96 13.38 -7.04
N TYR A 517 8.47 12.21 -6.68
CA TYR A 517 8.37 11.71 -5.31
C TYR A 517 9.55 12.21 -4.50
N THR A 518 9.29 13.02 -3.48
CA THR A 518 10.32 13.28 -2.47
C THR A 518 10.31 12.14 -1.46
N TYR A 519 11.43 11.43 -1.35
CA TYR A 519 11.74 10.60 -0.20
C TYR A 519 11.97 11.52 0.99
N GLY A 520 11.06 11.50 1.96
CA GLY A 520 11.23 12.28 3.18
C GLY A 520 12.15 11.55 4.13
N SER A 521 13.46 11.82 4.15
CA SER A 521 14.28 11.43 5.31
C SER A 521 14.12 12.40 6.48
N GLY A 522 14.25 11.93 7.71
CA GLY A 522 14.02 12.75 8.90
C GLY A 522 14.75 12.24 10.14
N TYR A 523 15.05 13.17 11.06
CA TYR A 523 15.66 12.89 12.35
C TYR A 523 14.67 13.21 13.49
N GLY A 524 14.43 12.25 14.39
CA GLY A 524 13.57 12.46 15.58
C GLY A 524 14.30 13.21 16.71
N VAL A 525 13.63 14.14 17.41
CA VAL A 525 14.21 14.91 18.53
C VAL A 525 13.29 15.00 19.75
N TYR A 526 13.93 15.14 20.92
CA TYR A 526 13.41 15.48 22.26
C TYR A 526 12.70 14.34 23.01
N GLY A 527 13.28 13.94 24.17
CA GLY A 527 12.63 13.10 25.19
C GLY A 527 12.47 11.61 24.87
N GLN A 528 12.78 11.20 23.65
CA GLN A 528 12.56 9.84 23.16
C GLN A 528 13.70 8.92 23.59
N ASN A 529 13.65 8.46 24.85
CA ASN A 529 14.36 7.25 25.20
C ASN A 529 13.66 6.09 24.48
N SER A 530 14.21 5.66 23.34
CA SER A 530 13.85 4.38 22.69
C SER A 530 13.91 3.21 23.68
N TYR A 531 14.67 3.41 24.76
CA TYR A 531 14.86 2.51 25.89
C TYR A 531 13.66 2.44 26.87
N ASN A 532 12.84 3.48 27.02
CA ASN A 532 11.90 3.60 28.15
C ASN A 532 10.41 3.72 27.80
N GLY A 533 10.02 3.45 26.56
CA GLY A 533 8.62 3.13 26.21
C GLY A 533 7.58 4.25 26.36
N THR A 534 7.96 5.51 26.52
CA THR A 534 7.02 6.62 26.76
C THR A 534 6.93 7.57 25.56
N HIS A 535 5.83 7.44 24.82
CA HIS A 535 5.27 8.36 23.80
C HIS A 535 5.94 8.43 22.41
N SER A 536 5.10 8.24 21.39
CA SER A 536 5.40 8.49 19.98
C SER A 536 5.03 9.93 19.61
N TYR A 537 6.02 10.81 19.44
CA TYR A 537 5.83 12.10 18.77
C TYR A 537 6.26 11.99 17.30
N PRO A 538 5.52 12.59 16.34
CA PRO A 538 5.95 12.61 14.94
C PRO A 538 7.33 13.29 14.83
N ALA A 539 8.23 12.70 14.04
CA ALA A 539 9.57 13.28 13.85
C ALA A 539 9.46 14.70 13.28
N THR A 540 10.10 15.66 13.95
CA THR A 540 10.03 17.09 13.62
C THR A 540 11.04 17.52 12.55
N GLY A 541 11.75 16.57 11.97
CA GLY A 541 12.86 16.80 11.04
C GLY A 541 12.60 16.27 9.64
N CYS A 542 12.79 17.10 8.62
CA CYS A 542 12.81 16.69 7.22
C CYS A 542 14.18 16.99 6.59
N ASN A 543 14.63 16.11 5.69
CA ASN A 543 15.71 16.38 4.75
C ASN A 543 15.22 17.44 3.76
N ARG A 544 15.77 18.65 3.87
CA ARG A 544 15.58 19.69 2.87
C ARG A 544 16.69 19.60 1.85
N THR A 545 16.37 19.87 0.59
CA THR A 545 17.35 19.95 -0.49
C THR A 545 18.32 21.09 -0.16
N PRO A 546 19.66 20.86 -0.14
CA PRO A 546 20.61 21.93 0.09
C PRO A 546 20.54 22.94 -1.03
N LYS A 547 20.68 24.23 -0.71
CA LYS A 547 20.70 25.29 -1.73
C LYS A 547 21.71 25.05 -2.85
N PHE A 548 22.92 24.59 -2.51
CA PHE A 548 23.95 24.31 -3.52
C PHE A 548 23.54 23.22 -4.51
N TRP A 549 22.71 22.27 -4.07
CA TRP A 549 22.19 21.20 -4.92
C TRP A 549 21.04 21.70 -5.80
N GLU A 550 20.16 22.56 -5.27
CA GLU A 550 19.16 23.24 -6.10
C GLU A 550 19.79 24.15 -7.14
N GLU A 551 20.86 24.87 -6.78
CA GLU A 551 21.61 25.72 -7.71
C GLU A 551 22.25 24.87 -8.82
N ALA A 552 22.79 23.68 -8.48
CA ALA A 552 23.25 22.72 -9.50
C ALA A 552 22.11 22.32 -10.45
N LEU A 553 20.95 21.93 -9.91
CA LEU A 553 19.77 21.53 -10.69
C LEU A 553 19.21 22.67 -11.54
N ALA A 554 19.33 23.92 -11.08
CA ALA A 554 18.96 25.13 -11.82
C ALA A 554 19.98 25.53 -12.90
N GLY A 555 21.07 24.78 -13.07
CA GLY A 555 22.09 25.02 -14.09
C GLY A 555 23.19 26.00 -13.68
N HIS A 556 23.38 26.26 -12.39
CA HIS A 556 24.47 27.12 -11.92
C HIS A 556 25.82 26.44 -12.16
N SER A 557 26.67 27.07 -12.98
CA SER A 557 27.95 26.48 -13.46
C SER A 557 28.86 26.04 -12.32
N ASP A 558 28.87 26.79 -11.23
CA ASP A 558 29.77 26.55 -10.10
C ASP A 558 29.44 25.25 -9.36
N TYR A 559 28.24 24.70 -9.50
CA TYR A 559 27.85 23.43 -8.87
C TYR A 559 27.63 22.30 -9.90
N ALA A 560 27.97 22.53 -11.17
CA ALA A 560 27.75 21.57 -12.25
C ALA A 560 28.49 20.24 -12.02
N HIS A 561 29.60 20.24 -11.30
CA HIS A 561 30.34 19.02 -10.95
C HIS A 561 29.57 18.08 -10.01
N LEU A 562 28.51 18.56 -9.34
CA LEU A 562 27.61 17.74 -8.52
C LEU A 562 26.51 17.06 -9.35
N LEU A 563 26.36 17.38 -10.65
CA LEU A 563 25.39 16.75 -11.56
C LEU A 563 25.87 15.41 -12.13
N THR A 564 27.07 14.98 -11.75
CA THR A 564 27.64 13.69 -12.10
C THR A 564 27.91 12.84 -10.86
N ASP A 565 28.05 11.54 -11.01
CA ASP A 565 28.52 10.66 -9.94
C ASP A 565 30.01 10.89 -9.62
N LEU A 566 30.55 10.19 -8.62
CA LEU A 566 31.96 10.29 -8.24
C LEU A 566 32.96 9.98 -9.36
N ASN A 567 32.53 9.26 -10.41
CA ASN A 567 33.34 8.87 -11.56
C ASN A 567 33.11 9.78 -12.79
N GLY A 568 32.21 10.77 -12.69
CA GLY A 568 31.88 11.69 -13.78
C GLY A 568 30.73 11.23 -14.69
N ASN A 569 30.04 10.13 -14.38
CA ASN A 569 28.90 9.67 -15.15
C ASN A 569 27.64 10.49 -14.84
N THR A 570 26.69 10.55 -15.77
CA THR A 570 25.40 11.19 -15.56
C THR A 570 24.60 10.47 -14.46
N LEU A 571 23.91 11.26 -13.63
CA LEU A 571 23.12 10.75 -12.50
C LEU A 571 21.74 10.19 -12.88
N ASP A 572 21.39 10.15 -14.18
CA ASP A 572 20.06 9.76 -14.70
C ASP A 572 18.88 10.51 -14.02
N LEU A 573 19.11 11.77 -13.67
CA LEU A 573 18.13 12.59 -12.95
C LEU A 573 17.03 13.13 -13.86
N TYR A 574 17.24 13.17 -15.17
CA TYR A 574 16.31 13.74 -16.13
C TYR A 574 15.66 12.65 -16.98
N ASP A 575 14.39 12.84 -17.33
CA ASP A 575 13.72 12.04 -18.35
C ASP A 575 14.16 12.43 -19.78
N GLN A 576 13.65 11.70 -20.77
CA GLN A 576 13.92 11.95 -22.19
C GLN A 576 13.51 13.35 -22.69
N ASN A 577 12.66 14.06 -21.93
CA ASN A 577 12.17 15.40 -22.25
C ASN A 577 12.92 16.49 -21.47
N GLY A 578 13.97 16.13 -20.72
CA GLY A 578 14.75 17.07 -19.90
C GLY A 578 14.02 17.49 -18.61
N LYS A 579 12.98 16.78 -18.20
CA LYS A 579 12.28 17.04 -16.93
C LYS A 579 12.92 16.22 -15.81
N LEU A 580 13.10 16.85 -14.65
CA LEU A 580 13.67 16.20 -13.47
C LEU A 580 12.74 15.06 -13.00
N LYS A 581 13.34 13.87 -12.84
CA LYS A 581 12.74 12.59 -12.44
C LYS A 581 12.99 12.31 -10.96
N TYR A 582 14.14 12.75 -10.44
CA TYR A 582 14.55 12.57 -9.05
C TYR A 582 15.18 13.85 -8.53
N ASN A 583 14.70 14.36 -7.39
CA ASN A 583 15.27 15.54 -6.71
C ASN A 583 16.54 15.22 -5.91
N TRP A 584 16.89 13.95 -5.73
CA TRP A 584 18.04 13.52 -4.93
C TRP A 584 18.87 12.47 -5.69
N PRO A 585 20.20 12.53 -5.59
CA PRO A 585 21.08 11.45 -6.05
C PRO A 585 20.90 10.19 -5.18
N ARG A 586 21.39 9.04 -5.65
CA ARG A 586 21.40 7.80 -4.87
C ARG A 586 22.31 7.93 -3.64
N LEU A 587 21.88 7.34 -2.54
CA LEU A 587 22.64 7.25 -1.30
C LEU A 587 23.72 6.15 -1.42
N MET A 588 24.98 6.50 -1.15
CA MET A 588 26.13 5.58 -1.19
C MET A 588 26.53 5.04 0.18
N GLN A 589 26.54 5.91 1.20
CA GLN A 589 27.09 5.57 2.51
C GLN A 589 26.24 6.22 3.60
N MET A 590 26.02 5.50 4.70
CA MET A 590 25.43 6.07 5.91
C MET A 590 26.24 5.68 7.13
N HIS A 591 26.48 6.66 7.98
CA HIS A 591 27.39 6.59 9.11
C HIS A 591 26.66 7.15 10.34
N LYS A 592 26.57 6.40 11.45
CA LYS A 592 25.74 6.81 12.61
C LYS A 592 26.32 6.39 13.96
N SER A 593 26.09 7.21 14.99
CA SER A 593 26.22 6.89 16.42
C SER A 593 24.87 6.95 17.16
N GLY A 594 24.88 6.76 18.49
CA GLY A 594 23.69 6.92 19.32
C GLY A 594 23.02 8.30 19.25
N ARG A 595 23.74 9.34 18.79
CA ARG A 595 23.30 10.75 18.82
C ARG A 595 23.55 11.57 17.56
N HIS A 596 24.28 11.11 16.55
CA HIS A 596 24.49 11.85 15.28
C HIS A 596 24.72 10.91 14.10
N GLY A 597 24.67 11.43 12.86
CA GLY A 597 25.01 10.66 11.67
C GLY A 597 25.17 11.47 10.38
N PHE A 598 25.69 10.81 9.36
CA PHE A 598 26.02 11.33 8.04
C PHE A 598 25.45 10.47 6.92
N GLN A 599 25.11 11.11 5.81
CA GLN A 599 24.72 10.48 4.53
C GLN A 599 25.65 10.96 3.43
N LEU A 600 26.24 10.04 2.69
CA LEU A 600 27.00 10.32 1.47
C LEU A 600 26.17 9.91 0.25
N PHE A 601 26.09 10.78 -0.75
CA PHE A 601 25.39 10.52 -2.00
C PHE A 601 26.36 10.24 -3.15
N GLU A 602 25.86 9.63 -4.23
CA GLU A 602 26.65 9.22 -5.41
C GLU A 602 27.32 10.38 -6.13
N ASN A 603 26.84 11.60 -5.92
CA ASN A 603 27.44 12.83 -6.42
C ASN A 603 28.41 13.49 -5.43
N GLY A 604 28.75 12.82 -4.33
CA GLY A 604 29.68 13.31 -3.31
C GLY A 604 29.13 14.39 -2.37
N MET A 605 27.83 14.71 -2.48
CA MET A 605 27.13 15.52 -1.49
C MET A 605 27.10 14.77 -0.14
N VAL A 606 27.26 15.53 0.95
CA VAL A 606 27.17 14.99 2.30
C VAL A 606 26.13 15.72 3.12
N MET A 607 25.31 14.97 3.84
CA MET A 607 24.33 15.48 4.79
C MET A 607 24.67 15.00 6.20
N ALA A 608 24.50 15.85 7.20
CA ALA A 608 24.72 15.53 8.61
C ALA A 608 23.46 15.83 9.44
N GLY A 609 23.23 15.09 10.52
CA GLY A 609 22.15 15.36 11.47
C GLY A 609 22.43 14.82 12.87
N GLY A 610 21.77 15.38 13.88
CA GLY A 610 21.83 14.91 15.27
C GLY A 610 22.58 15.81 16.25
N TYR A 611 23.52 15.29 17.03
CA TYR A 611 24.28 16.03 18.04
C TYR A 611 25.46 16.76 17.40
N ALA A 612 25.61 18.06 17.67
CA ALA A 612 26.69 18.90 17.14
C ALA A 612 27.40 19.71 18.22
N GLY A 613 27.39 19.28 19.48
CA GLY A 613 27.99 20.04 20.59
C GLY A 613 29.49 20.34 20.39
N TYR A 614 30.16 19.59 19.51
CA TYR A 614 31.56 19.77 19.14
C TYR A 614 31.75 20.09 17.64
N GLY A 615 30.77 20.73 17.00
CA GLY A 615 30.91 21.21 15.61
C GLY A 615 30.75 20.12 14.54
N LEU A 616 30.19 18.96 14.90
CA LEU A 616 30.13 17.76 14.05
C LEU A 616 29.37 17.92 12.72
N TRP A 617 28.57 18.96 12.53
CA TRP A 617 27.91 19.21 11.23
C TRP A 617 28.80 19.93 10.21
N GLY A 618 29.96 20.45 10.61
CA GLY A 618 30.86 21.17 9.72
C GLY A 618 30.32 22.53 9.25
N ASN A 619 29.24 23.05 9.83
CA ASN A 619 28.64 24.34 9.44
C ASN A 619 29.13 25.54 10.28
N GLY A 620 30.21 25.35 11.06
CA GLY A 620 30.76 26.39 11.93
C GLY A 620 29.93 26.67 13.19
N THR A 621 28.96 25.82 13.56
CA THR A 621 28.14 25.99 14.77
C THR A 621 28.28 24.81 15.73
N THR A 622 28.11 25.06 17.04
CA THR A 622 27.98 24.02 18.07
C THR A 622 26.53 24.01 18.60
N TRP A 623 25.93 22.83 18.70
CA TRP A 623 24.55 22.69 19.18
C TRP A 623 24.29 21.32 19.81
N ASP A 624 23.53 21.28 20.90
CA ASP A 624 23.15 20.03 21.57
C ASP A 624 22.41 19.04 20.64
N MET A 625 21.21 19.28 20.11
CA MET A 625 20.56 18.35 19.15
C MET A 625 19.64 19.07 18.16
N ASN A 626 19.61 18.64 16.88
CA ASN A 626 18.67 19.12 15.85
C ASN A 626 18.02 17.98 15.06
N ALA A 627 16.79 18.24 14.61
CA ALA A 627 15.91 17.35 13.85
C ALA A 627 16.13 17.45 12.33
N ALA A 628 16.61 18.59 11.84
CA ALA A 628 16.87 18.76 10.41
C ALA A 628 18.25 18.19 10.07
N THR A 629 18.31 17.32 9.05
CA THR A 629 19.58 17.03 8.38
C THR A 629 19.98 18.23 7.54
N MET A 630 21.28 18.46 7.42
CA MET A 630 21.84 19.63 6.74
C MET A 630 22.98 19.23 5.83
N GLY A 631 23.14 19.92 4.71
CA GLY A 631 24.35 19.83 3.89
C GLY A 631 25.58 20.22 4.70
N VAL A 632 26.60 19.37 4.68
CA VAL A 632 27.89 19.67 5.31
C VAL A 632 28.54 20.83 4.56
N VAL A 633 29.06 21.78 5.32
CA VAL A 633 29.86 22.87 4.78
C VAL A 633 31.33 22.52 5.00
N PHE A 634 32.17 22.91 4.04
CA PHE A 634 33.60 22.65 4.10
C PHE A 634 34.36 23.97 4.14
N TYR A 635 35.53 23.93 4.76
CA TYR A 635 36.43 25.06 4.89
C TYR A 635 37.83 24.62 4.47
N ASP A 636 38.64 25.57 4.01
CA ASP A 636 40.08 25.35 3.88
C ASP A 636 40.82 25.68 5.19
N ASP A 637 42.14 25.49 5.17
CA ASP A 637 43.01 25.68 6.33
C ASP A 637 43.08 27.15 6.79
N SER A 638 42.64 28.11 5.96
CA SER A 638 42.54 29.52 6.33
C SER A 638 41.22 29.85 7.04
N GLY A 639 40.30 28.88 7.14
CA GLY A 639 38.94 29.07 7.62
C GLY A 639 38.01 29.69 6.59
N ALA A 640 38.41 29.77 5.31
CA ALA A 640 37.56 30.24 4.24
C ALA A 640 36.61 29.12 3.79
N ARG A 641 35.33 29.46 3.61
CA ARG A 641 34.31 28.50 3.21
C ARG A 641 34.51 28.05 1.76
N LEU A 642 34.54 26.73 1.56
CA LEU A 642 34.54 26.10 0.24
C LEU A 642 33.10 26.08 -0.32
N SER A 643 32.91 26.77 -1.44
CA SER A 643 31.62 26.93 -2.13
C SER A 643 31.82 26.98 -3.65
N GLY A 644 30.72 26.92 -4.41
CA GLY A 644 30.76 26.84 -5.86
C GLY A 644 31.67 25.70 -6.36
N ALA A 645 32.50 26.00 -7.36
CA ALA A 645 33.38 25.00 -8.00
C ALA A 645 34.40 24.38 -7.02
N ASN A 646 34.67 25.06 -5.90
CA ASN A 646 35.57 24.58 -4.86
C ASN A 646 34.87 23.71 -3.81
N HIS A 647 33.55 23.54 -3.88
CA HIS A 647 32.82 22.65 -2.98
C HIS A 647 33.24 21.20 -3.23
N PRO A 648 33.75 20.47 -2.22
CA PRO A 648 34.37 19.18 -2.44
C PRO A 648 33.36 18.08 -2.76
N LYS A 649 33.81 17.12 -3.57
CA LYS A 649 33.06 15.92 -3.91
C LYS A 649 33.56 14.77 -3.05
N ILE A 650 32.85 14.47 -1.96
CA ILE A 650 33.31 13.47 -0.97
C ILE A 650 33.14 12.07 -1.54
N LYS A 651 34.14 11.19 -1.36
CA LYS A 651 34.04 9.78 -1.78
C LYS A 651 33.93 8.80 -0.62
N GLN A 652 34.29 9.22 0.59
CA GLN A 652 34.22 8.38 1.78
C GLN A 652 34.17 9.22 3.05
N ILE A 653 33.36 8.76 4.01
CA ILE A 653 33.19 9.34 5.35
C ILE A 653 33.68 8.35 6.41
N GLU A 654 34.34 8.86 7.44
CA GLU A 654 34.68 8.18 8.70
C GLU A 654 34.44 9.13 9.88
N PHE A 655 34.13 8.60 11.06
CA PHE A 655 34.18 9.36 12.30
C PHE A 655 34.62 8.45 13.44
N SER A 656 35.36 9.02 14.39
CA SER A 656 35.94 8.29 15.51
C SER A 656 34.83 7.56 16.27
N ASN A 657 35.06 6.29 16.59
CA ASN A 657 34.12 5.42 17.32
C ASN A 657 32.86 4.93 16.56
N ALA A 658 32.89 4.82 15.22
CA ALA A 658 31.80 4.28 14.40
C ALA A 658 31.26 2.86 14.77
N GLN A 659 31.83 2.18 15.77
CA GLN A 659 31.48 0.80 16.16
C GLN A 659 31.38 0.50 17.67
N ASN A 660 31.54 1.48 18.56
CA ASN A 660 31.42 1.22 20.00
C ASN A 660 29.98 1.42 20.49
N PHE A 661 29.27 0.30 20.61
CA PHE A 661 27.89 0.16 21.10
C PHE A 661 27.70 0.49 22.60
N SER A 662 28.71 1.08 23.25
CA SER A 662 28.71 1.38 24.69
C SER A 662 28.01 2.72 24.96
N GLY A 663 26.81 2.66 25.53
CA GLY A 663 25.86 3.78 25.65
C GLY A 663 26.25 4.98 26.53
N ASP A 664 27.51 5.13 26.96
CA ASP A 664 27.86 6.05 28.05
C ASP A 664 28.82 7.21 27.66
N ASN A 665 29.46 7.23 26.48
CA ASN A 665 30.43 8.29 26.10
C ASN A 665 30.21 8.90 24.69
N ASP A 666 28.95 9.09 24.30
CA ASP A 666 28.52 9.51 22.94
C ASP A 666 28.72 11.00 22.58
N SER A 667 29.77 11.66 23.08
CA SER A 667 29.96 13.11 22.91
C SER A 667 31.27 13.49 22.22
N TYR A 668 32.34 12.69 22.32
CA TYR A 668 33.70 13.09 21.94
C TYR A 668 34.15 12.60 20.56
N TYR A 669 33.41 12.99 19.52
CA TYR A 669 33.64 12.48 18.17
C TYR A 669 34.41 13.44 17.27
N SER A 670 35.19 12.87 16.35
CA SER A 670 35.96 13.57 15.33
C SER A 670 35.60 12.97 13.99
N THR A 671 35.32 13.78 12.99
CA THR A 671 34.91 13.34 11.65
C THR A 671 36.06 13.50 10.68
N ARG A 672 36.15 12.59 9.70
CA ARG A 672 37.15 12.57 8.64
C ARG A 672 36.47 12.27 7.33
N MET A 673 36.72 13.06 6.30
CA MET A 673 36.19 12.83 4.96
C MET A 673 37.28 13.01 3.93
N ILE A 674 37.27 12.19 2.88
CA ILE A 674 38.21 12.33 1.77
C ILE A 674 37.43 12.60 0.49
N ASP A 675 37.92 13.57 -0.30
CA ASP A 675 37.32 13.90 -1.58
C ASP A 675 37.89 13.08 -2.76
N THR A 676 37.30 13.25 -3.94
CA THR A 676 37.75 12.60 -5.17
C THR A 676 39.18 12.99 -5.57
N ASN A 677 39.66 14.16 -5.13
CA ASN A 677 41.03 14.64 -5.38
C ASN A 677 42.04 14.12 -4.34
N GLY A 678 41.58 13.40 -3.31
CA GLY A 678 42.42 12.84 -2.26
C GLY A 678 42.73 13.82 -1.13
N LYS A 679 42.06 14.99 -1.06
CA LYS A 679 42.19 15.90 0.08
C LYS A 679 41.37 15.37 1.27
N LEU A 680 42.02 15.34 2.43
CA LEU A 680 41.41 14.93 3.70
C LEU A 680 40.88 16.15 4.43
N TYR A 681 39.65 16.06 4.92
CA TYR A 681 38.97 17.06 5.75
C TYR A 681 38.72 16.44 7.12
N THR A 682 39.05 17.16 8.18
CA THR A 682 38.81 16.72 9.56
C THR A 682 38.17 17.84 10.37
N TRP A 683 37.21 17.51 11.23
CA TRP A 683 36.62 18.45 12.20
C TRP A 683 35.96 17.68 13.35
N GLY A 684 35.59 18.39 14.42
CA GLY A 684 34.92 17.80 15.57
C GLY A 684 35.72 17.97 16.86
N TYR A 685 35.51 17.06 17.79
CA TYR A 685 36.28 16.99 19.03
C TYR A 685 37.77 16.72 18.76
N ASN A 686 38.65 17.49 19.39
CA ASN A 686 40.10 17.42 19.20
C ASN A 686 40.89 17.39 20.52
N GLY A 687 40.31 16.96 21.65
CA GLY A 687 40.99 17.01 22.96
C GLY A 687 42.24 16.13 23.08
N TYR A 688 42.45 15.19 22.16
CA TYR A 688 43.61 14.29 22.08
C TYR A 688 44.38 14.43 20.74
N GLY A 689 44.15 15.49 19.96
CA GLY A 689 44.77 15.65 18.64
C GLY A 689 44.19 14.74 17.56
N GLN A 690 42.93 14.30 17.71
CA GLN A 690 42.27 13.37 16.79
C GLN A 690 42.10 13.89 15.37
N LEU A 691 42.16 15.22 15.17
CA LEU A 691 42.06 15.85 13.86
C LEU A 691 43.36 15.76 13.05
N GLY A 692 44.49 15.47 13.71
CA GLY A 692 45.77 15.26 13.04
C GLY A 692 46.39 16.54 12.44
N ASP A 693 45.99 17.71 12.94
CA ASP A 693 46.41 19.04 12.49
C ASP A 693 47.44 19.69 13.44
N ASN A 694 48.01 18.90 14.37
CA ASN A 694 48.88 19.36 15.47
C ASN A 694 48.21 20.33 16.46
N THR A 695 46.87 20.43 16.48
CA THR A 695 46.15 21.21 17.51
C THR A 695 45.44 20.29 18.51
N THR A 696 45.03 20.87 19.65
CA THR A 696 44.13 20.23 20.62
C THR A 696 43.07 21.23 21.08
N SER A 697 41.81 20.79 21.22
CA SER A 697 40.64 21.62 21.58
C SER A 697 40.27 21.58 23.06
#